data_AF-A0A923EJS4-F1
#
_entry.id   AF-A0A923EJS4-F1
#
_cell.length_a   1.000
_cell.length_b   1.000
_cell.length_c   1.000
_cell.angle_alpha   90.00
_cell.angle_beta   90.00
_cell.angle_gamma   90.00
#
_symmetry.space_group_name_H-M   'P 1'
#
loop_
_entity.id
_entity.type
_entity.pdbx_description
1 polymer ?
#
loop_
_entity_poly.entity_id
_entity_poly.type
_entity_poly.pdbx_seq_one_letter_code
_entity_poly.pdbx_strand_id
1 'polypeptide(L)'
;MKNDICSFPFSCLMDFIILVFIFAVFCTLNLGLFNPAYCQEESVEGETSVPFEADVKLMHSATLKQDYTSTQPSLEISLDPVSNVEKKALEDAPKDQPLQIGFGRDFPMSYRGNLIPLLDWEELDEGSLATSFTITSPDARAIRIALKADGIPDGVEFRFFSLQYPDQIFGPYTAKDIEAKNDEKIDQAGNDSTKQTFIFWSPVIEGDTIGVELYMPPSRHRPNFTLTIPKVSHLFSSIIQIDEKRLSEVGKSGWCNIDIACRSTTPSDLPEATAKIVYTKSGGTFLCTGTLLNDADSSSWIPYFMTANHCVNTQSVADTINSYWFFERSTCGGANPSSVIQRTRGGELIATGSGTDFAFLQLDDDIPFGAWHAGWNSASLPASSSVIGIHHPRGDLKKWSRGTATGFAPYLGNVNGTGSHIRLIWSQGTTEAGSSGSGLFDTGGGFRGNLHGGSASCSSQSQPDWYGRFDQTYPSVRTWLWVGATALSSGVARSGSVQQNNWKEYKLSTPSSVPYIKVELYGLSQDADLFVRRNNRSTLDEYDCKPFFYGTGSEECIRANSGSNTWYIGVRGYSSGTTHFTVRAQFHYSCPLNAGDYDYCRDCGQCDAGEGDCDNDDECRSGLTCVNDVGADYGWPSNLDVCEQPGGPCSVFQPGPDWCRDCGPCAEGEGDCDGDNECEAGLICAQNVGANYGWPAGRDVCEQPPGNCSVFQPGPDWCRECGPCAEGEGDCDGDNECEAGLICAQNVGANYGWPAGRDVCEQPSTGCDVFQPGPDWCRDCGPCAEGEGDCDGDNECEAGLICAQDVGANYGWPAGRDVCEQPGGPGDCILDSKFGLGSIRVTEFLYTDRTYNFTGRLVGLCAV
;
A
#
# COMPACT_ATOMS: atom_id res chain seq x y z
N MET A 1 -22.58 -16.18 -32.16
CA MET A 1 -23.85 -16.53 -31.50
C MET A 1 -23.90 -18.04 -31.33
N LYS A 2 -24.48 -18.53 -30.22
CA LYS A 2 -24.86 -19.94 -29.94
C LYS A 2 -23.79 -21.03 -30.18
N ASN A 3 -23.27 -21.56 -29.07
CA ASN A 3 -23.49 -22.95 -28.58
C ASN A 3 -23.64 -24.05 -29.65
N ASP A 4 -23.01 -25.21 -29.50
CA ASP A 4 -23.36 -26.17 -28.43
C ASP A 4 -22.20 -26.97 -27.82
N ILE A 5 -22.50 -27.63 -26.69
CA ILE A 5 -21.58 -28.41 -25.85
C ILE A 5 -21.88 -29.90 -26.01
N CYS A 6 -20.84 -30.73 -26.15
CA CYS A 6 -20.88 -32.16 -25.83
C CYS A 6 -19.53 -32.60 -25.25
N SER A 7 -19.56 -33.41 -24.20
CA SER A 7 -18.39 -33.82 -23.40
C SER A 7 -18.24 -35.34 -23.34
N PHE A 8 -17.00 -35.82 -23.44
CA PHE A 8 -16.57 -37.21 -23.21
C PHE A 8 -15.08 -37.21 -22.79
N PRO A 9 -14.49 -38.31 -22.25
CA PRO A 9 -13.71 -38.19 -21.03
C PRO A 9 -12.23 -38.63 -21.12
N PHE A 10 -11.50 -38.42 -20.03
CA PHE A 10 -10.16 -38.99 -19.79
C PHE A 10 -10.15 -40.52 -19.95
N SER A 11 -9.37 -41.07 -20.90
CA SER A 11 -8.69 -42.38 -20.82
C SER A 11 -7.96 -42.80 -22.13
N CYS A 12 -6.99 -42.01 -22.61
CA CYS A 12 -6.08 -42.45 -23.69
C CYS A 12 -4.76 -41.63 -23.74
N LEU A 13 -3.83 -41.87 -22.80
CA LEU A 13 -2.46 -41.33 -22.88
C LEU A 13 -1.38 -42.19 -22.17
N MET A 14 -1.63 -43.49 -21.95
CA MET A 14 -0.66 -44.39 -21.28
C MET A 14 -0.11 -45.52 -22.18
N ASP A 15 -0.88 -46.00 -23.16
CA ASP A 15 -0.46 -47.15 -23.98
C ASP A 15 0.56 -46.82 -25.09
N PHE A 16 0.69 -45.55 -25.47
CA PHE A 16 1.61 -45.14 -26.54
C PHE A 16 3.09 -45.11 -26.12
N ILE A 17 3.39 -45.01 -24.83
CA ILE A 17 4.77 -44.94 -24.30
C ILE A 17 5.38 -46.34 -24.11
N ILE A 18 4.56 -47.33 -23.74
CA ILE A 18 5.02 -48.70 -23.43
C ILE A 18 5.48 -49.42 -24.71
N LEU A 19 4.86 -49.15 -25.86
CA LEU A 19 5.20 -49.79 -27.14
C LEU A 19 6.56 -49.34 -27.71
N VAL A 20 6.95 -48.07 -27.50
CA VAL A 20 8.24 -47.54 -27.97
C VAL A 20 9.43 -48.15 -27.21
N PHE A 21 9.29 -48.33 -25.89
CA PHE A 21 10.35 -48.91 -25.06
C PHE A 21 10.66 -50.38 -25.39
N ILE A 22 9.67 -51.15 -25.85
CA ILE A 22 9.87 -52.57 -26.18
C ILE A 22 10.69 -52.75 -27.47
N PHE A 23 10.56 -51.84 -28.45
CA PHE A 23 11.31 -51.93 -29.70
C PHE A 23 12.80 -51.55 -29.54
N ALA A 24 13.09 -50.53 -28.72
CA ALA A 24 14.46 -50.06 -28.51
C ALA A 24 15.39 -51.11 -27.85
N VAL A 25 14.85 -51.96 -26.96
CA VAL A 25 15.63 -52.96 -26.23
C VAL A 25 16.06 -54.14 -27.11
N PHE A 26 15.32 -54.47 -28.19
CA PHE A 26 15.64 -55.62 -29.03
C PHE A 26 16.74 -55.39 -30.08
N CYS A 27 17.06 -54.13 -30.42
CA CYS A 27 18.06 -53.83 -31.47
C CYS A 27 19.54 -53.85 -31.02
N THR A 28 19.84 -54.06 -29.73
CA THR A 28 21.22 -54.02 -29.21
C THR A 28 21.87 -55.40 -28.99
N LEU A 29 21.13 -56.50 -29.13
CA LEU A 29 21.67 -57.86 -29.04
C LEU A 29 21.97 -58.45 -30.43
N ASN A 30 23.22 -58.28 -30.86
CA ASN A 30 23.71 -58.74 -32.16
C ASN A 30 23.87 -60.28 -32.23
N LEU A 31 22.76 -60.97 -32.48
CA LEU A 31 22.71 -62.39 -32.87
C LEU A 31 22.12 -62.50 -34.28
N GLY A 32 22.92 -62.14 -35.28
CA GLY A 32 22.49 -62.08 -36.68
C GLY A 32 22.05 -63.43 -37.26
N LEU A 33 20.82 -63.46 -37.80
CA LEU A 33 20.35 -64.48 -38.73
C LEU A 33 19.34 -63.86 -39.73
N PHE A 34 19.57 -64.16 -41.01
CA PHE A 34 18.76 -63.80 -42.19
C PHE A 34 18.81 -62.37 -42.75
N ASN A 35 18.51 -62.30 -44.04
CA ASN A 35 18.62 -61.18 -44.98
C ASN A 35 17.36 -61.24 -45.92
N PRO A 36 17.11 -60.33 -46.89
CA PRO A 36 15.88 -59.54 -46.87
C PRO A 36 14.88 -59.88 -47.99
N ALA A 37 13.63 -59.46 -47.84
CA ALA A 37 12.63 -59.50 -48.91
C ALA A 37 11.54 -58.42 -48.73
N TYR A 38 11.21 -57.74 -49.84
CA TYR A 38 9.98 -56.99 -50.08
C TYR A 38 9.58 -55.85 -49.13
N CYS A 39 10.12 -54.67 -49.42
CA CYS A 39 9.29 -53.49 -49.65
C CYS A 39 9.59 -52.95 -51.07
N GLN A 40 8.56 -52.57 -51.82
CA GLN A 40 8.66 -51.64 -52.94
C GLN A 40 7.57 -50.58 -52.77
N GLU A 41 7.83 -49.40 -53.33
CA GLU A 41 6.99 -48.22 -53.16
C GLU A 41 5.74 -48.25 -54.05
N GLU A 42 4.71 -47.51 -53.63
CA GLU A 42 4.10 -46.53 -54.53
C GLU A 42 3.60 -45.33 -53.70
N SER A 43 3.56 -44.15 -54.32
CA SER A 43 3.69 -42.87 -53.62
C SER A 43 2.43 -42.00 -53.59
N VAL A 44 2.25 -41.24 -52.51
CA VAL A 44 1.51 -39.96 -52.53
C VAL A 44 2.38 -38.90 -51.85
N GLU A 45 2.47 -37.71 -52.46
CA GLU A 45 3.44 -36.66 -52.11
C GLU A 45 2.98 -35.80 -50.92
N GLY A 46 3.92 -35.31 -50.11
CA GLY A 46 3.63 -34.45 -48.95
C GLY A 46 4.86 -34.13 -48.09
N GLU A 47 5.65 -33.14 -48.53
CA GLU A 47 6.65 -32.38 -47.75
C GLU A 47 7.70 -33.19 -46.94
N THR A 48 8.75 -33.59 -47.66
CA THR A 48 10.14 -33.85 -47.23
C THR A 48 10.47 -33.84 -45.73
N SER A 49 10.82 -35.01 -45.21
CA SER A 49 11.62 -35.16 -43.98
C SER A 49 13.08 -34.72 -44.21
N VAL A 50 13.57 -33.76 -43.42
CA VAL A 50 15.02 -33.52 -43.26
C VAL A 50 15.61 -34.51 -42.23
N PRO A 51 16.83 -35.03 -42.43
CA PRO A 51 17.42 -36.03 -41.54
C PRO A 51 17.84 -35.41 -40.21
N PHE A 52 17.58 -36.11 -39.11
CA PHE A 52 17.93 -35.67 -37.76
C PHE A 52 19.38 -36.03 -37.39
N GLU A 53 20.35 -35.53 -38.16
CA GLU A 53 21.71 -35.36 -37.67
C GLU A 53 21.70 -34.19 -36.69
N ALA A 54 21.68 -34.51 -35.39
CA ALA A 54 21.68 -33.53 -34.31
C ALA A 54 23.06 -32.87 -34.15
N ASP A 55 23.36 -31.97 -35.08
CA ASP A 55 24.49 -31.06 -35.07
C ASP A 55 24.43 -30.21 -33.79
N VAL A 56 25.25 -30.53 -32.78
CA VAL A 56 25.28 -29.81 -31.48
C VAL A 56 26.01 -28.47 -31.65
N LYS A 57 25.41 -27.58 -32.44
CA LYS A 57 25.77 -26.16 -32.48
C LYS A 57 25.33 -25.48 -31.19
N LEU A 58 26.15 -24.54 -30.72
CA LEU A 58 25.90 -23.83 -29.48
C LEU A 58 24.58 -23.08 -29.56
N MET A 59 23.72 -23.21 -28.55
CA MET A 59 22.50 -22.38 -28.39
C MET A 59 22.80 -20.92 -27.97
N HIS A 60 23.99 -20.42 -28.31
CA HIS A 60 24.44 -19.04 -28.15
C HIS A 60 25.35 -18.67 -29.32
N SER A 61 24.73 -18.21 -30.41
CA SER A 61 25.42 -17.40 -31.42
C SER A 61 24.47 -16.29 -31.85
N ALA A 62 24.36 -15.26 -30.99
CA ALA A 62 23.74 -14.02 -31.40
C ALA A 62 24.62 -13.40 -32.49
N THR A 63 24.23 -13.52 -33.75
CA THR A 63 25.04 -13.00 -34.86
C THR A 63 25.12 -11.48 -34.77
N LEU A 64 26.33 -10.94 -34.92
CA LEU A 64 26.54 -9.53 -35.21
C LEU A 64 25.85 -9.18 -36.54
N LYS A 65 25.38 -7.94 -36.66
CA LYS A 65 24.68 -7.40 -37.83
C LYS A 65 25.67 -6.91 -38.90
N GLN A 66 26.90 -6.61 -38.50
CA GLN A 66 28.02 -6.29 -39.39
C GLN A 66 29.14 -7.35 -39.25
N ASP A 67 29.83 -7.67 -40.35
CA ASP A 67 30.99 -8.56 -40.34
C ASP A 67 32.28 -7.78 -40.07
N TYR A 68 32.60 -7.59 -38.79
CA TYR A 68 33.83 -6.91 -38.36
C TYR A 68 35.13 -7.69 -38.60
N THR A 69 35.09 -8.87 -39.25
CA THR A 69 36.30 -9.45 -39.85
C THR A 69 36.67 -8.74 -41.17
N SER A 70 35.71 -8.02 -41.75
CA SER A 70 35.86 -7.24 -42.99
C SER A 70 35.79 -5.72 -42.78
N THR A 71 34.94 -5.24 -41.86
CA THR A 71 34.82 -3.82 -41.49
C THR A 71 35.54 -3.51 -40.17
N GLN A 72 36.30 -2.41 -40.12
CA GLN A 72 36.87 -1.95 -38.86
C GLN A 72 35.77 -1.32 -37.98
N PRO A 73 35.86 -1.41 -36.62
CA PRO A 73 34.99 -0.67 -35.72
C PRO A 73 35.05 0.84 -35.99
N SER A 74 33.94 1.56 -35.81
CA SER A 74 33.88 3.00 -36.13
C SER A 74 34.73 3.86 -35.17
N LEU A 75 34.95 3.37 -33.95
CA LEU A 75 35.76 4.05 -32.94
C LEU A 75 36.55 3.03 -32.10
N GLU A 76 37.86 3.15 -32.07
CA GLU A 76 38.73 2.37 -31.18
C GLU A 76 39.20 3.22 -29.99
N ILE A 77 38.98 2.72 -28.77
CA ILE A 77 39.36 3.38 -27.52
C ILE A 77 40.34 2.49 -26.77
N SER A 78 41.52 3.02 -26.41
CA SER A 78 42.46 2.33 -25.54
C SER A 78 42.61 3.08 -24.21
N LEU A 79 42.60 2.35 -23.11
CA LEU A 79 42.96 2.86 -21.79
C LEU A 79 44.49 2.86 -21.62
N ASP A 80 44.98 3.72 -20.72
CA ASP A 80 46.39 3.72 -20.30
C ASP A 80 46.85 2.36 -19.76
N PRO A 81 48.15 2.01 -19.82
CA PRO A 81 48.67 0.80 -19.20
C PRO A 81 48.39 0.72 -17.69
N VAL A 82 48.14 -0.47 -17.16
CA VAL A 82 47.77 -0.66 -15.76
C VAL A 82 48.94 -0.34 -14.82
N SER A 83 48.71 0.60 -13.90
CA SER A 83 49.66 1.07 -12.90
C SER A 83 49.95 0.06 -11.79
N ASN A 84 51.03 0.29 -11.05
CA ASN A 84 51.40 -0.53 -9.89
C ASN A 84 50.42 -0.35 -8.71
N VAL A 85 49.62 0.71 -8.67
CA VAL A 85 48.58 0.91 -7.63
C VAL A 85 47.35 0.06 -7.95
N GLU A 86 46.89 0.09 -9.19
CA GLU A 86 45.84 -0.80 -9.70
C GLU A 86 46.22 -2.29 -9.52
N LYS A 87 47.46 -2.65 -9.88
CA LYS A 87 47.99 -4.02 -9.66
C LYS A 87 48.10 -4.42 -8.18
N LYS A 88 48.07 -3.47 -7.23
CA LYS A 88 48.04 -3.74 -5.77
C LYS A 88 46.61 -3.81 -5.20
N ALA A 89 45.57 -3.53 -5.97
CA ALA A 89 44.17 -3.74 -5.56
C ALA A 89 43.75 -5.23 -5.51
N LEU A 90 44.72 -6.14 -5.60
CA LEU A 90 44.57 -7.58 -5.82
C LEU A 90 45.36 -8.36 -4.75
N GLU A 91 45.08 -8.09 -3.48
CA GLU A 91 45.58 -8.91 -2.37
C GLU A 91 44.62 -10.10 -2.15
N ASP A 92 45.15 -11.26 -1.74
CA ASP A 92 44.35 -12.50 -1.61
C ASP A 92 43.23 -12.31 -0.56
N ALA A 93 41.98 -12.33 -1.02
CA ALA A 93 40.82 -12.07 -0.17
C ALA A 93 40.69 -13.12 0.96
N PRO A 94 40.39 -12.70 2.20
CA PRO A 94 39.92 -13.60 3.25
C PRO A 94 38.73 -14.44 2.79
N LYS A 95 38.61 -15.66 3.31
CA LYS A 95 37.62 -16.65 2.87
C LYS A 95 36.17 -16.30 3.23
N ASP A 96 35.99 -15.34 4.13
CA ASP A 96 34.75 -14.69 4.55
C ASP A 96 34.42 -13.43 3.73
N GLN A 97 35.22 -13.12 2.71
CA GLN A 97 35.02 -12.02 1.77
C GLN A 97 34.94 -12.55 0.33
N PRO A 98 34.27 -11.83 -0.59
CA PRO A 98 34.21 -12.27 -1.98
C PRO A 98 35.58 -12.22 -2.65
N LEU A 99 35.87 -13.19 -3.51
CA LEU A 99 37.14 -13.24 -4.21
C LEU A 99 37.19 -12.15 -5.29
N GLN A 100 38.02 -11.12 -5.10
CA GLN A 100 38.20 -10.09 -6.11
C GLN A 100 39.01 -10.63 -7.30
N ILE A 101 38.44 -10.52 -8.50
CA ILE A 101 38.99 -11.00 -9.78
C ILE A 101 39.20 -9.88 -10.82
N GLY A 102 38.78 -8.65 -10.49
CA GLY A 102 39.02 -7.46 -11.30
C GLY A 102 38.82 -6.15 -10.53
N PHE A 103 39.29 -5.04 -11.10
CA PHE A 103 39.21 -3.70 -10.52
C PHE A 103 38.69 -2.66 -11.53
N GLY A 104 38.00 -1.65 -11.01
CA GLY A 104 37.40 -0.59 -11.81
C GLY A 104 38.40 0.47 -12.23
N ARG A 105 38.64 0.57 -13.53
CA ARG A 105 39.40 1.62 -14.21
C ARG A 105 38.49 2.76 -14.66
N ASP A 106 39.05 3.95 -14.72
CA ASP A 106 38.40 5.15 -15.25
C ASP A 106 38.43 5.17 -16.78
N PHE A 107 37.37 5.69 -17.40
CA PHE A 107 37.35 5.90 -18.85
C PHE A 107 38.19 7.13 -19.25
N PRO A 108 38.86 7.14 -20.42
CA PRO A 108 39.74 8.25 -20.81
C PRO A 108 38.96 9.56 -20.99
N MET A 109 39.54 10.69 -20.55
CA MET A 109 38.82 11.96 -20.43
C MET A 109 38.20 12.47 -21.75
N SER A 110 38.82 12.16 -22.89
CA SER A 110 38.32 12.48 -24.24
C SER A 110 36.99 11.80 -24.59
N TYR A 111 36.64 10.69 -23.94
CA TYR A 111 35.49 9.85 -24.28
C TYR A 111 34.46 9.75 -23.14
N ARG A 112 34.56 10.58 -22.10
CA ARG A 112 33.58 10.62 -20.99
C ARG A 112 32.24 11.29 -21.34
N GLY A 113 32.14 11.94 -22.50
CA GLY A 113 30.90 12.53 -23.01
C GLY A 113 29.98 11.50 -23.68
N ASN A 114 28.91 11.98 -24.32
CA ASN A 114 28.07 11.13 -25.16
C ASN A 114 28.89 10.56 -26.33
N LEU A 115 28.92 9.24 -26.48
CA LEU A 115 29.61 8.55 -27.57
C LEU A 115 28.83 8.56 -28.88
N ILE A 116 27.49 8.64 -28.88
CA ILE A 116 26.67 8.53 -30.11
C ILE A 116 27.09 9.50 -31.24
N PRO A 117 27.47 10.78 -30.97
CA PRO A 117 27.97 11.70 -32.01
C PRO A 117 29.39 11.43 -32.51
N LEU A 118 30.10 10.45 -31.94
CA LEU A 118 31.47 10.04 -32.30
C LEU A 118 31.50 8.71 -33.09
N LEU A 119 30.35 8.06 -33.29
CA LEU A 119 30.23 6.79 -34.00
C LEU A 119 29.78 7.02 -35.44
N ASP A 120 30.50 6.46 -36.41
CA ASP A 120 30.04 6.42 -37.80
C ASP A 120 29.03 5.27 -37.98
N TRP A 121 27.86 5.59 -38.53
CA TRP A 121 26.76 4.64 -38.72
C TRP A 121 26.66 4.20 -40.19
N GLU A 122 26.76 2.90 -40.41
CA GLU A 122 26.54 2.25 -41.71
C GLU A 122 25.04 1.99 -41.93
N GLU A 123 24.59 2.13 -43.18
CA GLU A 123 23.23 1.77 -43.60
C GLU A 123 23.24 0.34 -44.14
N LEU A 124 22.53 -0.54 -43.43
CA LEU A 124 22.36 -1.95 -43.77
C LEU A 124 21.09 -2.13 -44.62
N ASP A 125 20.79 -3.38 -44.96
CA ASP A 125 19.58 -3.74 -45.71
C ASP A 125 18.29 -3.17 -45.08
N GLU A 126 17.34 -2.90 -45.97
CA GLU A 126 16.02 -2.32 -45.67
C GLU A 126 16.04 -0.94 -44.97
N GLY A 127 17.20 -0.26 -44.95
CA GLY A 127 17.36 1.08 -44.36
C GLY A 127 17.55 1.04 -42.84
N SER A 128 17.95 -0.11 -42.29
CA SER A 128 18.40 -0.23 -40.91
C SER A 128 19.81 0.35 -40.73
N LEU A 129 20.22 0.68 -39.51
CA LEU A 129 21.50 1.34 -39.23
C LEU A 129 22.29 0.55 -38.18
N ALA A 130 23.61 0.43 -38.37
CA ALA A 130 24.49 -0.21 -37.40
C ALA A 130 25.82 0.54 -37.22
N THR A 131 26.43 0.38 -36.05
CA THR A 131 27.78 0.87 -35.74
C THR A 131 28.42 0.02 -34.65
N SER A 132 29.74 0.11 -34.47
CA SER A 132 30.42 -0.45 -33.32
C SER A 132 31.58 0.40 -32.83
N PHE A 133 31.95 0.20 -31.56
CA PHE A 133 33.21 0.70 -31.00
C PHE A 133 33.89 -0.38 -30.17
N THR A 134 35.20 -0.23 -29.95
CA THR A 134 36.00 -1.11 -29.11
C THR A 134 36.61 -0.38 -27.93
N ILE A 135 36.75 -1.08 -26.80
CA ILE A 135 37.45 -0.59 -25.61
C ILE A 135 38.52 -1.62 -25.23
N THR A 136 39.78 -1.20 -25.32
CA THR A 136 40.96 -2.00 -24.95
C THR A 136 41.49 -1.58 -23.59
N SER A 137 41.73 -2.54 -22.70
CA SER A 137 42.31 -2.34 -21.37
C SER A 137 43.58 -3.20 -21.23
N PRO A 138 44.76 -2.69 -21.65
CA PRO A 138 45.97 -3.49 -21.84
C PRO A 138 46.35 -4.38 -20.64
N ASP A 139 46.92 -5.56 -20.91
CA ASP A 139 47.22 -6.67 -19.98
C ASP A 139 45.99 -7.42 -19.41
N ALA A 140 44.75 -7.04 -19.73
CA ALA A 140 43.55 -7.73 -19.22
C ALA A 140 43.46 -9.19 -19.72
N ARG A 141 42.72 -10.01 -18.96
CA ARG A 141 42.32 -11.37 -19.37
C ARG A 141 40.85 -11.47 -19.69
N ALA A 142 40.05 -10.62 -19.05
CA ALA A 142 38.67 -10.36 -19.41
C ALA A 142 38.32 -8.91 -19.03
N ILE A 143 37.23 -8.41 -19.58
CA ILE A 143 36.79 -7.02 -19.47
C ILE A 143 35.27 -6.96 -19.30
N ARG A 144 34.80 -6.01 -18.49
CA ARG A 144 33.41 -5.55 -18.44
C ARG A 144 33.36 -4.03 -18.57
N ILE A 145 32.26 -3.48 -19.02
CA ILE A 145 32.02 -2.04 -19.05
C ILE A 145 30.68 -1.71 -18.39
N ALA A 146 30.68 -0.60 -17.64
CA ALA A 146 29.47 0.09 -17.23
C ALA A 146 28.97 0.90 -18.42
N LEU A 147 27.78 0.61 -18.94
CA LEU A 147 27.03 1.51 -19.81
C LEU A 147 26.07 2.33 -18.96
N LYS A 148 26.00 3.63 -19.25
CA LYS A 148 24.82 4.44 -18.95
C LYS A 148 24.31 5.02 -20.27
N ALA A 149 23.08 4.68 -20.62
CA ALA A 149 22.39 5.21 -21.78
C ALA A 149 21.01 5.71 -21.36
N ASP A 150 20.62 6.90 -21.83
CA ASP A 150 19.34 7.52 -21.50
C ASP A 150 18.57 7.86 -22.79
N GLY A 151 17.30 7.44 -22.84
CA GLY A 151 16.36 7.74 -23.93
C GLY A 151 16.51 6.83 -25.14
N ILE A 152 16.74 5.53 -24.92
CA ILE A 152 17.04 4.57 -25.99
C ILE A 152 15.79 4.36 -26.87
N PRO A 153 15.85 4.54 -28.20
CA PRO A 153 14.70 4.32 -29.08
C PRO A 153 14.22 2.85 -29.11
N ASP A 154 12.91 2.66 -29.27
CA ASP A 154 12.29 1.34 -29.42
C ASP A 154 12.99 0.49 -30.50
N GLY A 155 13.31 -0.75 -30.15
CA GLY A 155 13.94 -1.72 -31.05
C GLY A 155 15.45 -1.53 -31.27
N VAL A 156 16.11 -0.55 -30.63
CA VAL A 156 17.59 -0.54 -30.60
C VAL A 156 18.12 -1.75 -29.84
N GLU A 157 19.11 -2.40 -30.43
CA GLU A 157 19.79 -3.59 -29.91
C GLU A 157 21.27 -3.28 -29.63
N PHE A 158 21.78 -3.73 -28.49
CA PHE A 158 23.20 -3.76 -28.17
C PHE A 158 23.72 -5.20 -28.21
N ARG A 159 24.92 -5.44 -28.76
CA ARG A 159 25.65 -6.71 -28.62
C ARG A 159 27.05 -6.46 -28.10
N PHE A 160 27.54 -7.36 -27.25
CA PHE A 160 28.90 -7.33 -26.72
C PHE A 160 29.68 -8.53 -27.25
N PHE A 161 30.88 -8.30 -27.79
CA PHE A 161 31.66 -9.33 -28.46
C PHE A 161 33.16 -9.26 -28.17
N SER A 162 33.86 -10.38 -28.29
CA SER A 162 35.34 -10.42 -28.28
C SER A 162 35.90 -10.34 -29.71
N LEU A 163 36.94 -9.53 -29.92
CA LEU A 163 37.76 -9.61 -31.14
C LEU A 163 38.73 -10.80 -31.11
N GLN A 164 39.08 -11.31 -29.94
CA GLN A 164 39.99 -12.45 -29.80
C GLN A 164 39.24 -13.79 -29.99
N TYR A 165 37.97 -13.86 -29.57
CA TYR A 165 37.17 -15.08 -29.58
C TYR A 165 35.82 -14.82 -30.29
N PRO A 166 35.74 -14.97 -31.62
CA PRO A 166 34.56 -14.58 -32.41
C PRO A 166 33.25 -15.29 -32.04
N ASP A 167 33.31 -16.49 -31.45
CA ASP A 167 32.13 -17.20 -30.95
C ASP A 167 31.51 -16.56 -29.69
N GLN A 168 32.26 -15.69 -28.98
CA GLN A 168 31.78 -14.99 -27.79
C GLN A 168 31.04 -13.71 -28.18
N ILE A 169 29.77 -13.84 -28.54
CA ILE A 169 28.86 -12.73 -28.79
C ILE A 169 27.62 -12.87 -27.88
N PHE A 170 27.32 -11.82 -27.12
CA PHE A 170 26.17 -11.76 -26.22
C PHE A 170 25.20 -10.65 -26.62
N GLY A 171 23.90 -10.95 -26.51
CA GLY A 171 22.79 -10.05 -26.85
C GLY A 171 21.78 -10.75 -27.77
N PRO A 172 20.92 -9.99 -28.46
CA PRO A 172 20.74 -8.54 -28.30
C PRO A 172 20.25 -8.19 -26.88
N TYR A 173 20.74 -7.07 -26.36
CA TYR A 173 20.14 -6.37 -25.22
C TYR A 173 19.35 -5.18 -25.77
N THR A 174 18.06 -5.16 -25.49
CA THR A 174 17.14 -4.11 -25.93
C THR A 174 17.21 -2.88 -25.02
N ALA A 175 16.57 -1.78 -25.43
CA ALA A 175 16.25 -0.66 -24.54
C ALA A 175 15.69 -1.15 -23.19
N LYS A 176 14.69 -2.03 -23.22
CA LYS A 176 14.10 -2.65 -22.01
C LYS A 176 15.11 -3.44 -21.17
N ASP A 177 16.09 -4.11 -21.77
CA ASP A 177 17.06 -4.89 -20.99
C ASP A 177 18.07 -4.01 -20.24
N ILE A 178 18.31 -2.80 -20.75
CA ILE A 178 19.16 -1.77 -20.13
C ILE A 178 18.34 -0.91 -19.15
N GLU A 179 17.07 -0.65 -19.46
CA GLU A 179 16.19 0.25 -18.69
C GLU A 179 15.28 -0.45 -17.66
N ALA A 180 15.01 -1.76 -17.76
CA ALA A 180 14.26 -2.49 -16.73
C ALA A 180 15.05 -2.69 -15.42
N LYS A 181 16.36 -2.43 -15.45
CA LYS A 181 17.22 -2.33 -14.26
C LYS A 181 17.06 -0.98 -13.52
N ASN A 182 16.06 -0.17 -13.89
CA ASN A 182 15.76 1.13 -13.27
C ASN A 182 14.60 1.09 -12.26
N ASP A 183 13.83 0.00 -12.16
CA ASP A 183 12.65 -0.06 -11.27
C ASP A 183 13.06 -0.19 -9.80
N GLU A 184 12.57 0.73 -8.96
CA GLU A 184 12.86 0.80 -7.53
C GLU A 184 12.19 -0.34 -6.74
N LYS A 185 12.87 -1.50 -6.66
CA LYS A 185 12.65 -2.46 -5.56
C LYS A 185 13.38 -1.95 -4.32
N ILE A 186 12.67 -1.14 -3.54
CA ILE A 186 13.09 -0.59 -2.25
C ILE A 186 13.66 -1.70 -1.36
N ASP A 187 14.81 -1.44 -0.76
CA ASP A 187 15.41 -2.34 0.22
C ASP A 187 14.55 -2.41 1.49
N GLN A 188 14.31 -3.62 2.02
CA GLN A 188 13.61 -3.77 3.31
C GLN A 188 14.42 -3.21 4.52
N ALA A 189 15.58 -2.58 4.29
CA ALA A 189 16.32 -1.81 5.28
C ALA A 189 16.07 -0.28 5.21
N GLY A 190 15.28 0.19 4.24
CA GLY A 190 14.74 1.55 4.15
C GLY A 190 15.78 2.68 4.14
N ASN A 191 16.99 2.46 3.61
CA ASN A 191 18.11 3.39 3.78
C ASN A 191 18.50 4.18 2.53
N ASP A 192 18.22 5.47 2.60
CA ASP A 192 18.68 6.58 1.74
C ASP A 192 18.15 6.62 0.29
N SER A 193 17.30 7.61 0.02
CA SER A 193 16.64 7.89 -1.26
C SER A 193 17.57 8.56 -2.29
N THR A 194 18.81 8.09 -2.40
CA THR A 194 19.71 8.46 -3.48
C THR A 194 19.32 7.71 -4.76
N LYS A 195 18.69 8.42 -5.70
CA LYS A 195 18.46 7.94 -7.08
C LYS A 195 19.78 7.47 -7.69
N GLN A 196 20.02 6.16 -7.68
CA GLN A 196 21.27 5.60 -8.17
C GLN A 196 21.34 5.82 -9.69
N THR A 197 22.39 6.51 -10.14
CA THR A 197 22.57 6.82 -11.56
C THR A 197 22.68 5.52 -12.35
N PHE A 198 21.73 5.30 -13.26
CA PHE A 198 21.55 4.06 -14.04
C PHE A 198 22.86 3.55 -14.63
N ILE A 199 23.23 2.31 -14.33
CA ILE A 199 24.40 1.62 -14.89
C ILE A 199 24.05 0.16 -15.21
N PHE A 200 23.99 -0.16 -16.49
CA PHE A 200 24.00 -1.54 -16.97
C PHE A 200 25.46 -2.04 -17.04
N TRP A 201 25.74 -3.24 -16.52
CA TRP A 201 27.07 -3.86 -16.64
C TRP A 201 27.08 -4.91 -17.74
N SER A 202 27.95 -4.73 -18.74
CA SER A 202 28.13 -5.69 -19.83
C SER A 202 28.40 -7.11 -19.31
N PRO A 203 28.17 -8.13 -20.13
CA PRO A 203 28.77 -9.45 -19.94
C PRO A 203 30.28 -9.35 -19.72
N VAL A 204 30.84 -10.37 -19.06
CA VAL A 204 32.28 -10.63 -19.10
C VAL A 204 32.66 -11.06 -20.52
N ILE A 205 33.50 -10.27 -21.17
CA ILE A 205 34.13 -10.59 -22.46
C ILE A 205 35.58 -10.98 -22.20
N GLU A 206 36.03 -12.06 -22.86
CA GLU A 206 37.38 -12.63 -22.73
C GLU A 206 38.36 -11.93 -23.70
N GLY A 207 39.61 -11.78 -23.25
CA GLY A 207 40.62 -10.94 -23.90
C GLY A 207 40.76 -9.57 -23.23
N ASP A 208 41.57 -8.68 -23.82
CA ASP A 208 41.78 -7.31 -23.34
C ASP A 208 40.96 -6.23 -24.08
N THR A 209 40.28 -6.60 -25.16
CA THR A 209 39.39 -5.72 -25.93
C THR A 209 37.95 -6.23 -25.97
N ILE A 210 37.01 -5.38 -25.56
CA ILE A 210 35.57 -5.57 -25.77
C ILE A 210 35.10 -4.79 -27.00
N GLY A 211 34.37 -5.44 -27.89
CA GLY A 211 33.56 -4.79 -28.91
C GLY A 211 32.12 -4.57 -28.44
N VAL A 212 31.52 -3.46 -28.86
CA VAL A 212 30.11 -3.14 -28.66
C VAL A 212 29.51 -2.81 -30.01
N GLU A 213 28.55 -3.61 -30.48
CA GLU A 213 27.70 -3.28 -31.64
C GLU A 213 26.42 -2.60 -31.13
N LEU A 214 25.98 -1.59 -31.87
CA LEU A 214 24.64 -1.03 -31.78
C LEU A 214 23.94 -1.19 -33.13
N TYR A 215 22.74 -1.77 -33.10
CA TYR A 215 21.84 -1.88 -34.25
C TYR A 215 20.55 -1.11 -33.98
N MET A 216 20.05 -0.40 -34.99
CA MET A 216 18.79 0.34 -34.95
C MET A 216 17.93 -0.04 -36.18
N PRO A 217 16.64 -0.40 -35.99
CA PRO A 217 15.74 -0.73 -37.09
C PRO A 217 15.45 0.50 -37.99
N PRO A 218 14.85 0.28 -39.18
CA PRO A 218 14.64 1.35 -40.16
C PRO A 218 13.88 2.56 -39.58
N SER A 219 14.58 3.70 -39.53
CA SER A 219 14.15 4.91 -38.81
C SER A 219 14.20 6.15 -39.70
N ARG A 220 13.23 7.05 -39.53
CA ARG A 220 13.24 8.37 -40.20
C ARG A 220 14.18 9.39 -39.55
N HIS A 221 14.84 9.04 -38.45
CA HIS A 221 15.70 9.92 -37.68
C HIS A 221 17.03 9.23 -37.33
N ARG A 222 18.13 9.98 -37.34
CA ARG A 222 19.41 9.54 -36.77
C ARG A 222 19.25 9.28 -35.25
N PRO A 223 20.05 8.38 -34.65
CA PRO A 223 19.93 8.04 -33.24
C PRO A 223 20.14 9.28 -32.35
N ASN A 224 19.12 9.59 -31.54
CA ASN A 224 19.07 10.78 -30.69
C ASN A 224 18.90 10.39 -29.22
N PHE A 225 19.88 9.65 -28.72
CA PHE A 225 19.97 9.23 -27.32
C PHE A 225 21.38 9.47 -26.78
N THR A 226 21.57 9.26 -25.48
CA THR A 226 22.90 9.36 -24.87
C THR A 226 23.49 8.00 -24.59
N LEU A 227 24.80 7.86 -24.77
CA LEU A 227 25.58 6.69 -24.37
C LEU A 227 26.88 7.16 -23.74
N THR A 228 27.15 6.72 -22.52
CA THR A 228 28.37 7.02 -21.78
C THR A 228 28.91 5.76 -21.11
N ILE A 229 30.22 5.73 -20.84
CA ILE A 229 30.90 4.61 -20.16
C ILE A 229 31.49 5.12 -18.84
N PRO A 230 30.77 5.05 -17.71
CA PRO A 230 31.26 5.58 -16.44
C PRO A 230 32.48 4.83 -15.88
N LYS A 231 32.63 3.53 -16.21
CA LYS A 231 33.67 2.65 -15.65
C LYS A 231 33.98 1.47 -16.57
N VAL A 232 35.23 1.01 -16.53
CA VAL A 232 35.68 -0.23 -17.18
C VAL A 232 36.21 -1.16 -16.08
N SER A 233 35.72 -2.40 -15.97
CA SER A 233 36.34 -3.39 -15.08
C SER A 233 37.40 -4.17 -15.85
N HIS A 234 38.62 -4.16 -15.33
CA HIS A 234 39.75 -4.93 -15.83
C HIS A 234 39.89 -6.20 -14.96
N LEU A 235 39.70 -7.38 -15.55
CA LEU A 235 39.88 -8.65 -14.88
C LEU A 235 41.27 -9.21 -15.22
N PHE A 236 42.06 -9.50 -14.20
CA PHE A 236 43.35 -10.20 -14.35
C PHE A 236 43.18 -11.71 -14.57
N SER A 237 41.93 -12.20 -14.45
CA SER A 237 41.57 -13.61 -14.50
C SER A 237 40.47 -13.84 -15.52
N SER A 238 40.79 -14.56 -16.59
CA SER A 238 39.82 -15.19 -17.49
C SER A 238 38.92 -16.17 -16.73
N ILE A 239 37.65 -16.25 -17.12
CA ILE A 239 36.56 -16.94 -16.43
C ILE A 239 36.06 -18.16 -17.22
N ILE A 240 36.21 -18.17 -18.56
CA ILE A 240 35.81 -19.25 -19.47
C ILE A 240 37.01 -19.93 -20.14
N GLN A 241 38.01 -19.16 -20.59
CA GLN A 241 39.10 -19.69 -21.43
C GLN A 241 40.04 -20.57 -20.61
N ILE A 242 39.76 -21.88 -20.56
CA ILE A 242 40.55 -22.81 -19.76
C ILE A 242 41.86 -23.21 -20.47
N ASP A 243 41.86 -23.31 -21.79
CA ASP A 243 43.00 -23.85 -22.56
C ASP A 243 43.89 -22.78 -23.22
N GLU A 244 43.43 -21.53 -23.44
CA GLU A 244 44.28 -20.41 -23.89
C GLU A 244 44.74 -19.46 -22.77
N LYS A 245 44.13 -19.54 -21.59
CA LYS A 245 44.81 -19.13 -20.37
C LYS A 245 45.96 -20.12 -20.13
N ARG A 246 46.99 -19.70 -19.38
CA ARG A 246 48.03 -20.67 -18.97
C ARG A 246 47.37 -21.80 -18.19
N LEU A 247 47.59 -23.05 -18.60
CA LEU A 247 47.26 -24.28 -17.85
C LEU A 247 47.91 -24.37 -16.44
N SER A 248 48.62 -23.32 -16.00
CA SER A 248 49.08 -23.09 -14.63
C SER A 248 48.11 -22.25 -13.78
N GLU A 249 46.88 -22.00 -14.26
CA GLU A 249 45.85 -21.20 -13.59
C GLU A 249 44.64 -22.04 -13.15
N VAL A 250 44.18 -22.96 -14.00
CA VAL A 250 43.24 -24.02 -13.61
C VAL A 250 44.00 -25.07 -12.80
N GLY A 251 43.45 -25.52 -11.68
CA GLY A 251 44.20 -26.23 -10.64
C GLY A 251 45.00 -25.32 -9.68
N LYS A 252 44.71 -24.01 -9.62
CA LYS A 252 45.24 -23.10 -8.57
C LYS A 252 44.48 -23.17 -7.24
N SER A 253 43.32 -23.80 -7.19
CA SER A 253 42.76 -24.19 -5.89
C SER A 253 43.74 -25.13 -5.19
N GLY A 254 43.79 -25.11 -3.85
CA GLY A 254 44.76 -25.89 -3.10
C GLY A 254 44.75 -27.38 -3.46
N TRP A 255 45.92 -28.01 -3.45
CA TRP A 255 46.18 -29.39 -3.94
C TRP A 255 45.29 -30.51 -3.39
N CYS A 256 44.55 -30.25 -2.30
CA CYS A 256 43.64 -31.20 -1.66
C CYS A 256 42.19 -31.09 -2.14
N ASN A 257 41.84 -30.05 -2.91
CA ASN A 257 40.53 -29.92 -3.52
C ASN A 257 40.32 -31.02 -4.57
N ILE A 258 39.13 -31.62 -4.60
CA ILE A 258 38.84 -32.80 -5.42
C ILE A 258 37.91 -32.38 -6.56
N ASP A 259 38.28 -32.63 -7.81
CA ASP A 259 37.39 -32.39 -8.97
C ASP A 259 36.06 -33.13 -8.77
N ILE A 260 34.94 -32.48 -9.09
CA ILE A 260 33.58 -33.03 -8.90
C ILE A 260 33.33 -34.34 -9.70
N ALA A 261 34.11 -34.61 -10.74
CA ALA A 261 34.10 -35.89 -11.48
C ALA A 261 34.83 -37.03 -10.75
N CYS A 262 35.65 -36.72 -9.74
CA CYS A 262 36.32 -37.68 -8.86
C CYS A 262 35.50 -38.01 -7.59
N ARG A 263 34.23 -37.57 -7.52
CA ARG A 263 33.34 -37.79 -6.35
C ARG A 263 33.10 -39.28 -6.11
N SER A 264 33.34 -39.76 -4.89
CA SER A 264 33.11 -41.18 -4.55
C SER A 264 31.65 -41.51 -4.27
N THR A 265 30.89 -40.55 -3.74
CA THR A 265 29.54 -40.73 -3.20
C THR A 265 28.81 -39.39 -3.15
N THR A 266 27.89 -39.16 -4.07
CA THR A 266 26.94 -38.02 -4.12
C THR A 266 25.76 -38.46 -4.99
N PRO A 267 24.51 -38.02 -4.73
CA PRO A 267 23.44 -38.09 -5.74
C PRO A 267 23.93 -37.51 -7.07
N SER A 268 23.42 -38.01 -8.19
CA SER A 268 23.99 -37.71 -9.52
C SER A 268 23.96 -36.22 -9.84
N ASP A 269 22.90 -35.53 -9.44
CA ASP A 269 22.37 -34.31 -10.08
C ASP A 269 22.62 -33.00 -9.29
N LEU A 270 23.31 -33.09 -8.14
CA LEU A 270 23.67 -31.92 -7.32
C LEU A 270 24.77 -31.02 -7.92
N PRO A 271 25.79 -31.54 -8.64
CA PRO A 271 26.72 -30.68 -9.38
C PRO A 271 25.99 -29.75 -10.34
N GLU A 272 25.01 -30.27 -11.05
CA GLU A 272 24.26 -29.61 -12.11
C GLU A 272 23.37 -28.47 -11.59
N ALA A 273 23.12 -28.43 -10.27
CA ALA A 273 22.50 -27.30 -9.57
C ALA A 273 23.49 -26.20 -9.13
N THR A 274 24.80 -26.46 -9.16
CA THR A 274 25.83 -25.55 -8.64
C THR A 274 26.50 -24.76 -9.76
N ALA A 275 26.52 -23.42 -9.63
CA ALA A 275 27.15 -22.51 -10.59
C ALA A 275 28.17 -21.57 -9.94
N LYS A 276 29.20 -21.21 -10.71
CA LYS A 276 30.11 -20.09 -10.43
C LYS A 276 29.40 -18.79 -10.79
N ILE A 277 29.47 -17.75 -9.96
CA ILE A 277 28.95 -16.41 -10.28
C ILE A 277 30.07 -15.38 -10.30
N VAL A 278 30.02 -14.48 -11.28
CA VAL A 278 30.87 -13.28 -11.38
C VAL A 278 29.98 -12.05 -11.45
N TYR A 279 30.25 -11.05 -10.63
CA TYR A 279 29.43 -9.86 -10.48
C TYR A 279 30.30 -8.64 -10.13
N THR A 280 29.71 -7.45 -10.15
CA THR A 280 30.42 -6.19 -9.89
C THR A 280 29.83 -5.50 -8.65
N LYS A 281 30.70 -5.03 -7.75
CA LYS A 281 30.35 -4.39 -6.47
C LYS A 281 31.33 -3.24 -6.23
N SER A 282 30.84 -2.04 -5.97
CA SER A 282 31.68 -0.82 -5.79
C SER A 282 32.69 -0.57 -6.94
N GLY A 283 32.37 -1.00 -8.16
CA GLY A 283 33.24 -0.91 -9.34
C GLY A 283 34.35 -1.96 -9.44
N GLY A 284 34.56 -2.81 -8.44
CA GLY A 284 35.40 -4.01 -8.53
C GLY A 284 34.59 -5.23 -8.98
N THR A 285 35.24 -6.21 -9.62
CA THR A 285 34.57 -7.45 -10.04
C THR A 285 35.01 -8.62 -9.16
N PHE A 286 34.02 -9.39 -8.70
CA PHE A 286 34.15 -10.40 -7.66
C PHE A 286 33.56 -11.74 -8.12
N LEU A 287 33.95 -12.81 -7.42
CA LEU A 287 33.57 -14.19 -7.70
C LEU A 287 33.10 -14.89 -6.43
N CYS A 288 31.95 -15.58 -6.55
CA CYS A 288 31.41 -16.49 -5.55
C CYS A 288 30.80 -17.74 -6.23
N THR A 289 30.19 -18.63 -5.46
CA THR A 289 29.40 -19.78 -5.90
C THR A 289 27.92 -19.55 -5.53
N GLY A 290 26.99 -20.22 -6.20
CA GLY A 290 25.63 -20.41 -5.71
C GLY A 290 24.97 -21.69 -6.22
N THR A 291 23.74 -21.94 -5.77
CA THR A 291 23.02 -23.21 -5.95
C THR A 291 21.56 -22.95 -6.35
N LEU A 292 21.05 -23.61 -7.40
CA LEU A 292 19.62 -23.64 -7.69
C LEU A 292 18.88 -24.48 -6.66
N LEU A 293 17.76 -23.97 -6.15
CA LEU A 293 16.85 -24.66 -5.25
C LEU A 293 15.53 -24.93 -5.97
N ASN A 294 15.00 -26.13 -5.84
CA ASN A 294 13.67 -26.47 -6.36
C ASN A 294 12.58 -25.90 -5.44
N ASP A 295 11.45 -25.50 -6.00
CA ASP A 295 10.26 -25.22 -5.21
C ASP A 295 9.42 -26.51 -4.96
N ALA A 296 8.14 -26.39 -4.57
CA ALA A 296 7.28 -27.52 -4.21
C ALA A 296 6.10 -27.76 -5.18
N ASP A 297 5.92 -26.91 -6.19
CA ASP A 297 5.07 -27.20 -7.34
C ASP A 297 5.92 -27.89 -8.41
N SER A 298 5.57 -29.12 -8.76
CA SER A 298 6.29 -29.92 -9.75
C SER A 298 6.06 -29.48 -11.20
N SER A 299 5.36 -28.37 -11.43
CA SER A 299 5.14 -27.76 -12.75
C SER A 299 5.92 -26.47 -12.98
N SER A 300 6.43 -25.83 -11.92
CA SER A 300 7.33 -24.68 -12.02
C SER A 300 8.80 -25.10 -12.17
N TRP A 301 9.55 -24.25 -12.86
CA TRP A 301 11.00 -24.34 -13.06
C TRP A 301 11.62 -22.95 -12.83
N ILE A 302 11.16 -22.27 -11.77
CA ILE A 302 11.57 -20.89 -11.48
C ILE A 302 13.04 -20.91 -11.00
N PRO A 303 13.91 -20.05 -11.54
CA PRO A 303 15.37 -20.11 -11.32
C PRO A 303 15.79 -19.55 -9.94
N TYR A 304 15.23 -20.12 -8.87
CA TYR A 304 15.54 -19.74 -7.49
C TYR A 304 16.95 -20.15 -7.12
N PHE A 305 17.80 -19.18 -6.80
CA PHE A 305 19.24 -19.35 -6.67
C PHE A 305 19.75 -18.81 -5.33
N MET A 306 20.38 -19.67 -4.54
CA MET A 306 20.93 -19.35 -3.23
C MET A 306 22.44 -19.11 -3.31
N THR A 307 22.91 -17.99 -2.76
CA THR A 307 24.31 -17.63 -2.54
C THR A 307 24.48 -16.97 -1.17
N ALA A 308 25.57 -16.22 -0.93
CA ALA A 308 25.86 -15.58 0.36
C ALA A 308 25.56 -14.07 0.38
N ASN A 309 25.19 -13.53 1.55
CA ASN A 309 24.92 -12.10 1.75
C ASN A 309 26.20 -11.25 1.51
N HIS A 310 27.34 -11.65 2.07
CA HIS A 310 28.60 -10.93 1.86
C HIS A 310 28.98 -10.84 0.36
N CYS A 311 28.58 -11.84 -0.44
CA CYS A 311 28.67 -11.78 -1.89
C CYS A 311 27.67 -10.77 -2.48
N VAL A 312 26.37 -11.03 -2.35
CA VAL A 312 25.28 -10.30 -3.01
C VAL A 312 24.25 -9.85 -1.96
N ASN A 313 24.23 -8.55 -1.64
CA ASN A 313 23.36 -7.96 -0.61
C ASN A 313 22.49 -6.79 -1.10
N THR A 314 22.53 -6.44 -2.38
CA THR A 314 21.66 -5.40 -2.98
C THR A 314 21.21 -5.82 -4.37
N GLN A 315 20.05 -5.33 -4.82
CA GLN A 315 19.53 -5.55 -6.17
C GLN A 315 20.57 -5.12 -7.23
N SER A 316 21.14 -3.92 -7.06
CA SER A 316 22.20 -3.36 -7.92
C SER A 316 23.50 -4.18 -8.01
N VAL A 317 23.71 -5.18 -7.14
CA VAL A 317 24.77 -6.18 -7.29
C VAL A 317 24.24 -7.43 -8.00
N ALA A 318 23.03 -7.89 -7.67
CA ALA A 318 22.37 -9.04 -8.30
C ALA A 318 22.16 -8.84 -9.82
N ASP A 319 21.82 -7.63 -10.25
CA ASP A 319 21.68 -7.23 -11.66
C ASP A 319 22.96 -7.42 -12.48
N THR A 320 24.12 -7.43 -11.83
CA THR A 320 25.41 -7.56 -12.52
C THR A 320 25.89 -9.01 -12.63
N ILE A 321 25.14 -9.98 -12.11
CA ILE A 321 25.54 -11.40 -12.08
C ILE A 321 25.66 -11.96 -13.49
N ASN A 322 26.78 -12.62 -13.74
CA ASN A 322 26.97 -13.58 -14.82
C ASN A 322 27.20 -14.94 -14.17
N SER A 323 26.40 -15.96 -14.51
CA SER A 323 26.49 -17.30 -13.95
C SER A 323 27.05 -18.29 -14.98
N TYR A 324 27.95 -19.18 -14.54
CA TYR A 324 28.71 -20.09 -15.39
C TYR A 324 28.41 -21.52 -14.99
N TRP A 325 27.82 -22.24 -15.95
CA TRP A 325 27.30 -23.59 -15.80
C TRP A 325 28.23 -24.59 -16.49
N PHE A 326 28.27 -25.81 -15.96
CA PHE A 326 29.12 -26.90 -16.44
C PHE A 326 30.63 -26.59 -16.46
N PHE A 327 31.09 -25.67 -15.59
CA PHE A 327 32.50 -25.32 -15.42
C PHE A 327 33.27 -26.41 -14.64
N GLU A 328 33.31 -27.62 -15.19
CA GLU A 328 33.80 -28.84 -14.55
C GLU A 328 34.31 -29.87 -15.57
N ARG A 329 35.12 -30.83 -15.12
CA ARG A 329 35.53 -31.95 -16.01
C ARG A 329 34.41 -32.96 -16.12
N SER A 330 34.23 -33.54 -17.31
CA SER A 330 33.33 -34.68 -17.53
C SER A 330 33.85 -35.99 -16.93
N THR A 331 35.16 -36.09 -16.69
CA THR A 331 35.83 -37.31 -16.21
C THR A 331 36.94 -36.98 -15.20
N CYS A 332 37.10 -37.83 -14.18
CA CYS A 332 38.13 -37.65 -13.16
C CYS A 332 39.54 -37.68 -13.76
N GLY A 333 40.32 -36.60 -13.58
CA GLY A 333 41.66 -36.46 -14.16
C GLY A 333 41.69 -36.38 -15.70
N GLY A 334 40.53 -36.22 -16.34
CA GLY A 334 40.42 -36.09 -17.79
C GLY A 334 40.74 -34.69 -18.31
N ALA A 335 40.35 -34.43 -19.56
CA ALA A 335 40.44 -33.11 -20.15
C ALA A 335 39.59 -32.07 -19.40
N ASN A 336 39.93 -30.79 -19.61
CA ASN A 336 39.10 -29.67 -19.23
C ASN A 336 37.81 -29.63 -20.10
N PRO A 337 36.72 -29.00 -19.65
CA PRO A 337 35.56 -28.78 -20.51
C PRO A 337 35.92 -27.82 -21.66
N SER A 338 35.58 -28.21 -22.89
CA SER A 338 35.81 -27.43 -24.12
C SER A 338 34.79 -26.32 -24.35
N SER A 339 33.76 -26.22 -23.50
CA SER A 339 32.76 -25.17 -23.52
C SER A 339 32.18 -24.94 -22.13
N VAL A 340 31.65 -23.74 -21.89
CA VAL A 340 31.05 -23.31 -20.63
C VAL A 340 29.82 -22.50 -20.99
N ILE A 341 28.68 -22.71 -20.32
CA ILE A 341 27.48 -21.92 -20.61
C ILE A 341 27.45 -20.71 -19.65
N GLN A 342 27.61 -19.51 -20.19
CA GLN A 342 27.46 -18.25 -19.48
C GLN A 342 26.03 -17.71 -19.65
N ARG A 343 25.40 -17.35 -18.53
CA ARG A 343 24.21 -16.48 -18.47
C ARG A 343 24.63 -15.11 -17.94
N THR A 344 23.87 -14.06 -18.24
CA THR A 344 24.35 -12.67 -18.25
C THR A 344 23.39 -11.60 -17.74
N ARG A 345 22.09 -11.88 -17.62
CA ARG A 345 21.02 -10.89 -17.36
C ARG A 345 20.87 -10.48 -15.87
N GLY A 346 21.65 -11.11 -14.98
CA GLY A 346 21.58 -10.88 -13.54
C GLY A 346 20.46 -11.69 -12.87
N GLY A 347 19.84 -11.10 -11.85
CA GLY A 347 18.67 -11.65 -11.18
C GLY A 347 18.03 -10.68 -10.18
N GLU A 348 16.79 -10.96 -9.82
CA GLU A 348 16.08 -10.31 -8.71
C GLU A 348 16.60 -10.81 -7.35
N LEU A 349 16.89 -9.89 -6.44
CA LEU A 349 17.17 -10.16 -5.03
C LEU A 349 15.85 -10.27 -4.26
N ILE A 350 15.42 -11.52 -4.01
CA ILE A 350 14.16 -11.82 -3.33
C ILE A 350 14.26 -11.62 -1.82
N ALA A 351 15.32 -12.14 -1.19
CA ALA A 351 15.54 -12.04 0.25
C ALA A 351 17.03 -12.20 0.60
N THR A 352 17.49 -11.54 1.66
CA THR A 352 18.85 -11.71 2.17
C THR A 352 18.94 -11.40 3.66
N GLY A 353 19.90 -11.99 4.35
CA GLY A 353 20.08 -11.78 5.78
C GLY A 353 21.50 -12.13 6.26
N SER A 354 22.16 -11.18 6.91
CA SER A 354 23.52 -11.33 7.44
C SER A 354 23.62 -12.29 8.63
N GLY A 355 22.51 -12.56 9.34
CA GLY A 355 22.49 -13.46 10.51
C GLY A 355 22.89 -14.91 10.19
N THR A 356 22.46 -15.43 9.04
CA THR A 356 22.93 -16.70 8.44
C THR A 356 23.76 -16.48 7.18
N ASP A 357 24.10 -15.23 6.85
CA ASP A 357 24.82 -14.83 5.63
C ASP A 357 24.21 -15.38 4.32
N PHE A 358 22.87 -15.38 4.19
CA PHE A 358 22.21 -15.91 2.98
C PHE A 358 21.82 -14.80 2.00
N ALA A 359 21.83 -15.10 0.70
CA ALA A 359 21.18 -14.30 -0.34
C ALA A 359 20.41 -15.21 -1.29
N PHE A 360 19.12 -14.97 -1.42
CA PHE A 360 18.18 -15.75 -2.22
C PHE A 360 17.67 -14.89 -3.38
N LEU A 361 17.90 -15.39 -4.59
CA LEU A 361 17.65 -14.69 -5.85
C LEU A 361 16.65 -15.47 -6.71
N GLN A 362 16.09 -14.81 -7.72
CA GLN A 362 15.61 -15.45 -8.94
C GLN A 362 16.46 -14.94 -10.10
N LEU A 363 17.05 -15.81 -10.91
CA LEU A 363 17.85 -15.37 -12.07
C LEU A 363 16.96 -14.89 -13.23
N ASP A 364 17.45 -13.92 -14.00
CA ASP A 364 16.69 -13.32 -15.12
C ASP A 364 16.88 -14.05 -16.46
N ASP A 365 17.82 -15.00 -16.51
CA ASP A 365 18.07 -15.90 -17.66
C ASP A 365 17.43 -17.28 -17.42
N ASP A 366 16.90 -17.88 -18.49
CA ASP A 366 16.48 -19.29 -18.49
C ASP A 366 17.63 -20.20 -18.02
N ILE A 367 17.32 -21.21 -17.22
CA ILE A 367 18.33 -22.19 -16.78
C ILE A 367 18.85 -23.01 -17.98
N PRO A 368 20.18 -23.21 -18.14
CA PRO A 368 20.71 -24.04 -19.22
C PRO A 368 20.19 -25.47 -19.20
N PHE A 369 19.96 -26.04 -20.38
CA PHE A 369 19.55 -27.43 -20.51
C PHE A 369 20.55 -28.38 -19.82
N GLY A 370 20.03 -29.29 -19.00
CA GLY A 370 20.83 -30.22 -18.20
C GLY A 370 21.25 -29.70 -16.81
N ALA A 371 20.99 -28.43 -16.48
CA ALA A 371 21.17 -27.93 -15.12
C ALA A 371 19.94 -28.31 -14.26
N TRP A 372 20.15 -28.44 -12.95
CA TRP A 372 19.20 -29.08 -12.04
C TRP A 372 18.77 -28.15 -10.90
N HIS A 373 17.57 -28.35 -10.37
CA HIS A 373 17.10 -27.61 -9.19
C HIS A 373 17.22 -28.52 -7.96
N ALA A 374 18.08 -28.16 -7.00
CA ALA A 374 18.35 -29.03 -5.86
C ALA A 374 17.19 -29.05 -4.86
N GLY A 375 16.81 -30.24 -4.40
CA GLY A 375 15.92 -30.38 -3.26
C GLY A 375 16.55 -29.84 -1.98
N TRP A 376 15.74 -29.35 -1.05
CA TRP A 376 16.18 -28.74 0.20
C TRP A 376 15.57 -29.45 1.42
N ASN A 377 16.15 -29.23 2.60
CA ASN A 377 15.68 -29.84 3.84
C ASN A 377 15.75 -28.82 4.99
N SER A 378 14.60 -28.21 5.30
CA SER A 378 14.40 -27.15 6.29
C SER A 378 14.48 -27.62 7.75
N ALA A 379 14.57 -28.93 8.01
CA ALA A 379 14.79 -29.41 9.37
C ALA A 379 16.22 -29.09 9.83
N SER A 380 16.41 -28.93 11.15
CA SER A 380 17.75 -28.75 11.72
C SER A 380 18.66 -29.96 11.39
N LEU A 381 19.96 -29.71 11.14
CA LEU A 381 20.93 -30.77 10.84
C LEU A 381 21.54 -31.34 12.14
N PRO A 382 21.37 -32.64 12.46
CA PRO A 382 21.96 -33.23 13.66
C PRO A 382 23.50 -33.18 13.64
N ALA A 383 24.10 -32.99 14.82
CA ALA A 383 25.55 -33.14 14.98
C ALA A 383 25.99 -34.57 14.61
N SER A 384 27.23 -34.71 14.14
CA SER A 384 27.81 -35.92 13.53
C SER A 384 27.21 -36.34 12.18
N SER A 385 26.32 -35.55 11.56
CA SER A 385 25.83 -35.84 10.20
C SER A 385 26.94 -35.73 9.15
N SER A 386 27.02 -36.71 8.25
CA SER A 386 27.86 -36.64 7.04
C SER A 386 27.27 -35.62 6.07
N VAL A 387 28.10 -34.73 5.53
CA VAL A 387 27.69 -33.65 4.62
C VAL A 387 28.63 -33.52 3.42
N ILE A 388 28.12 -32.93 2.34
CA ILE A 388 28.81 -32.71 1.07
C ILE A 388 28.74 -31.22 0.72
N GLY A 389 29.85 -30.62 0.30
CA GLY A 389 29.90 -29.30 -0.32
C GLY A 389 30.29 -29.42 -1.80
N ILE A 390 29.70 -28.59 -2.66
CA ILE A 390 30.03 -28.49 -4.09
C ILE A 390 30.30 -27.01 -4.41
N HIS A 391 31.48 -26.68 -4.94
CA HIS A 391 31.95 -25.29 -4.92
C HIS A 391 33.01 -24.94 -5.97
N HIS A 392 33.27 -23.64 -6.17
CA HIS A 392 34.31 -23.10 -7.07
C HIS A 392 35.44 -22.37 -6.31
N PRO A 393 36.36 -23.11 -5.67
CA PRO A 393 37.45 -22.53 -4.89
C PRO A 393 38.40 -21.77 -5.82
N ARG A 394 38.73 -20.53 -5.47
CA ARG A 394 39.54 -19.59 -6.28
C ARG A 394 39.03 -19.37 -7.72
N GLY A 395 37.76 -19.69 -8.00
CA GLY A 395 37.18 -19.66 -9.34
C GLY A 395 37.58 -20.81 -10.26
N ASP A 396 38.24 -21.84 -9.72
CA ASP A 396 38.68 -23.06 -10.41
C ASP A 396 37.51 -23.96 -10.85
N LEU A 397 37.79 -25.02 -11.61
CA LEU A 397 36.81 -26.03 -12.02
C LEU A 397 36.10 -26.61 -10.79
N LYS A 398 34.79 -26.88 -10.92
CA LYS A 398 33.90 -27.29 -9.81
C LYS A 398 34.49 -28.44 -9.00
N LYS A 399 34.54 -28.24 -7.68
CA LYS A 399 35.13 -29.18 -6.72
C LYS A 399 34.06 -29.76 -5.79
N TRP A 400 34.40 -30.90 -5.22
CA TRP A 400 33.65 -31.63 -4.22
C TRP A 400 34.41 -31.65 -2.89
N SER A 401 33.68 -31.65 -1.78
CA SER A 401 34.26 -31.86 -0.44
C SER A 401 33.27 -32.62 0.44
N ARG A 402 33.78 -33.48 1.32
CA ARG A 402 32.98 -34.32 2.22
C ARG A 402 33.44 -34.13 3.65
N GLY A 403 32.51 -33.91 4.56
CA GLY A 403 32.80 -33.58 5.95
C GLY A 403 31.76 -34.09 6.93
N THR A 404 31.88 -33.62 8.17
CA THR A 404 30.98 -33.95 9.27
C THR A 404 30.58 -32.69 10.02
N ALA A 405 29.28 -32.48 10.18
CA ALA A 405 28.75 -31.38 10.97
C ALA A 405 29.07 -31.59 12.46
N THR A 406 29.84 -30.68 13.06
CA THR A 406 30.21 -30.73 14.48
C THR A 406 29.12 -30.19 15.40
N GLY A 407 28.19 -29.40 14.88
CA GLY A 407 27.05 -28.83 15.58
C GLY A 407 26.82 -27.37 15.18
N PHE A 408 25.88 -26.71 15.85
CA PHE A 408 25.57 -25.30 15.63
C PHE A 408 26.49 -24.38 16.44
N ALA A 409 26.96 -23.31 15.80
CA ALA A 409 27.86 -22.31 16.36
C ALA A 409 27.49 -20.91 15.85
N PRO A 410 27.87 -19.81 16.54
CA PRO A 410 27.97 -18.52 15.90
C PRO A 410 29.12 -18.52 14.88
N TYR A 411 29.13 -17.58 13.95
CA TYR A 411 30.16 -17.50 12.92
C TYR A 411 31.57 -17.34 13.53
N LEU A 412 32.55 -18.06 12.97
CA LEU A 412 33.92 -18.25 13.50
C LEU A 412 34.02 -18.79 14.95
N GLY A 413 32.91 -19.08 15.61
CA GLY A 413 32.85 -19.49 17.01
C GLY A 413 32.81 -21.00 17.25
N ASN A 414 32.92 -21.38 18.53
CA ASN A 414 32.80 -22.77 18.97
C ASN A 414 31.34 -23.25 18.98
N VAL A 415 31.15 -24.57 18.90
CA VAL A 415 29.82 -25.20 18.98
C VAL A 415 29.16 -24.87 20.31
N ASN A 416 27.98 -24.24 20.24
CA ASN A 416 27.15 -23.89 21.39
C ASN A 416 25.73 -24.51 21.32
N GLY A 417 25.39 -25.16 20.20
CA GLY A 417 24.10 -25.82 19.99
C GLY A 417 22.95 -24.90 19.56
N THR A 418 23.16 -23.58 19.48
CA THR A 418 22.08 -22.61 19.16
C THR A 418 22.41 -21.64 18.02
N GLY A 419 23.69 -21.38 17.76
CA GLY A 419 24.13 -20.34 16.82
C GLY A 419 23.70 -20.56 15.35
N SER A 420 23.82 -19.50 14.56
CA SER A 420 23.23 -19.42 13.21
C SER A 420 23.96 -20.19 12.11
N HIS A 421 25.06 -20.87 12.42
CA HIS A 421 25.88 -21.56 11.44
C HIS A 421 26.10 -23.04 11.79
N ILE A 422 26.04 -23.88 10.76
CA ILE A 422 26.48 -25.28 10.79
C ILE A 422 28.01 -25.25 10.75
N ARG A 423 28.66 -25.53 11.88
CA ARG A 423 30.12 -25.68 11.93
C ARG A 423 30.49 -27.11 11.60
N LEU A 424 31.32 -27.32 10.58
CA LEU A 424 31.76 -28.65 10.12
C LEU A 424 33.28 -28.77 10.06
N ILE A 425 33.78 -29.99 9.93
CA ILE A 425 35.19 -30.28 9.60
C ILE A 425 35.19 -31.21 8.38
N TRP A 426 36.09 -30.94 7.41
CA TRP A 426 36.25 -31.76 6.21
C TRP A 426 37.06 -33.02 6.50
N SER A 427 36.68 -34.14 5.87
CA SER A 427 37.46 -35.38 5.83
C SER A 427 38.05 -35.66 4.44
N GLN A 428 37.50 -35.02 3.40
CA GLN A 428 38.01 -35.00 2.02
C GLN A 428 37.71 -33.63 1.40
N GLY A 429 38.68 -33.04 0.69
CA GLY A 429 38.57 -31.68 0.16
C GLY A 429 38.70 -30.59 1.23
N THR A 430 38.41 -29.35 0.83
CA THR A 430 38.29 -28.14 1.65
C THR A 430 37.42 -27.13 0.89
N THR A 431 37.18 -25.94 1.43
CA THR A 431 36.73 -24.79 0.63
C THR A 431 37.76 -23.65 0.70
N GLU A 432 37.72 -22.68 -0.22
CA GLU A 432 38.65 -21.53 -0.32
C GLU A 432 37.88 -20.25 -0.71
N ALA A 433 38.53 -19.10 -0.81
CA ALA A 433 37.87 -17.87 -1.27
C ALA A 433 37.24 -18.07 -2.67
N GLY A 434 36.01 -17.60 -2.89
CA GLY A 434 35.21 -17.90 -4.09
C GLY A 434 34.30 -19.13 -3.97
N SER A 435 34.57 -20.04 -3.02
CA SER A 435 33.60 -21.08 -2.61
C SER A 435 32.40 -20.49 -1.86
N SER A 436 32.45 -19.23 -1.41
CA SER A 436 31.38 -18.52 -0.71
C SER A 436 30.03 -18.65 -1.44
N GLY A 437 28.94 -18.81 -0.70
CA GLY A 437 27.61 -19.06 -1.25
C GLY A 437 27.35 -20.49 -1.77
N SER A 438 28.37 -21.35 -1.83
CA SER A 438 28.19 -22.77 -2.21
C SER A 438 27.23 -23.54 -1.29
N GLY A 439 26.51 -24.51 -1.86
CA GLY A 439 25.59 -25.35 -1.12
C GLY A 439 26.27 -26.43 -0.27
N LEU A 440 25.75 -26.60 0.94
CA LEU A 440 25.95 -27.79 1.78
C LEU A 440 24.74 -28.71 1.62
N PHE A 441 25.00 -29.98 1.39
CA PHE A 441 23.97 -31.01 1.21
C PHE A 441 24.14 -32.12 2.25
N ASP A 442 23.02 -32.69 2.71
CA ASP A 442 23.04 -33.97 3.41
C ASP A 442 23.24 -35.14 2.42
N THR A 443 23.46 -36.36 2.93
CA THR A 443 23.68 -37.54 2.07
C THR A 443 22.44 -38.03 1.33
N GLY A 444 21.25 -37.47 1.61
CA GLY A 444 20.05 -37.65 0.79
C GLY A 444 19.93 -36.64 -0.35
N GLY A 445 20.82 -35.63 -0.39
CA GLY A 445 20.85 -34.56 -1.39
C GLY A 445 20.05 -33.32 -1.01
N GLY A 446 19.49 -33.25 0.20
CA GLY A 446 18.81 -32.04 0.67
C GLY A 446 19.79 -30.92 0.98
N PHE A 447 19.64 -29.76 0.34
CA PHE A 447 20.33 -28.52 0.69
C PHE A 447 20.05 -28.10 2.15
N ARG A 448 21.11 -27.81 2.91
CA ARG A 448 21.12 -27.50 4.36
C ARG A 448 21.71 -26.14 4.71
N GLY A 449 22.32 -25.43 3.75
CA GLY A 449 22.95 -24.13 4.01
C GLY A 449 23.91 -23.66 2.92
N ASN A 450 24.23 -22.37 2.91
CA ASN A 450 25.23 -21.75 2.02
C ASN A 450 26.55 -21.48 2.76
N LEU A 451 27.71 -21.53 2.08
CA LEU A 451 29.00 -21.23 2.73
C LEU A 451 29.12 -19.74 3.05
N HIS A 452 29.37 -19.43 4.32
CA HIS A 452 29.81 -18.09 4.74
C HIS A 452 31.34 -18.00 4.70
N GLY A 453 32.04 -18.96 5.30
CA GLY A 453 33.49 -19.04 5.23
C GLY A 453 34.08 -19.91 6.33
N GLY A 454 35.34 -19.66 6.68
CA GLY A 454 35.99 -20.38 7.78
C GLY A 454 37.50 -20.42 7.68
N SER A 455 38.10 -21.41 8.34
CA SER A 455 39.55 -21.56 8.47
C SER A 455 40.10 -22.82 7.81
N ALA A 456 39.25 -23.66 7.22
CA ALA A 456 39.72 -24.83 6.47
C ALA A 456 40.47 -24.40 5.19
N SER A 457 41.59 -25.06 4.92
CA SER A 457 42.40 -24.91 3.71
C SER A 457 43.28 -26.16 3.54
N CYS A 458 43.96 -26.33 2.41
CA CYS A 458 44.79 -27.51 2.20
C CYS A 458 46.03 -27.62 3.12
N SER A 459 46.44 -26.52 3.77
CA SER A 459 47.41 -26.53 4.88
C SER A 459 46.78 -26.78 6.26
N SER A 460 45.46 -26.66 6.37
CA SER A 460 44.72 -26.58 7.64
C SER A 460 43.43 -27.41 7.59
N GLN A 461 43.48 -28.62 7.03
CA GLN A 461 42.29 -29.43 6.72
C GLN A 461 41.44 -29.80 7.96
N SER A 462 42.05 -29.85 9.15
CA SER A 462 41.35 -30.10 10.42
C SER A 462 40.68 -28.85 11.02
N GLN A 463 40.86 -27.67 10.41
CA GLN A 463 40.16 -26.45 10.82
C GLN A 463 38.74 -26.46 10.24
N PRO A 464 37.78 -25.82 10.94
CA PRO A 464 36.38 -25.85 10.54
C PRO A 464 36.04 -24.83 9.45
N ASP A 465 34.89 -25.09 8.81
CA ASP A 465 34.11 -24.10 8.05
C ASP A 465 32.71 -23.95 8.64
N TRP A 466 32.06 -22.83 8.34
CA TRP A 466 30.73 -22.44 8.83
C TRP A 466 29.80 -22.15 7.63
N TYR A 467 28.68 -22.85 7.59
CA TYR A 467 27.61 -22.66 6.62
C TYR A 467 26.39 -22.03 7.28
N GLY A 468 25.76 -21.05 6.63
CA GLY A 468 24.50 -20.45 7.04
C GLY A 468 23.40 -21.50 7.20
N ARG A 469 22.71 -21.52 8.34
CA ARG A 469 21.69 -22.54 8.63
C ARG A 469 20.46 -22.37 7.75
N PHE A 470 20.20 -23.31 6.83
CA PHE A 470 18.96 -23.28 6.06
C PHE A 470 17.71 -23.48 6.93
N ASP A 471 17.81 -24.15 8.08
CA ASP A 471 16.68 -24.23 9.03
C ASP A 471 16.36 -22.89 9.74
N GLN A 472 17.24 -21.90 9.66
CA GLN A 472 16.99 -20.52 10.09
C GLN A 472 16.74 -19.56 8.91
N THR A 473 17.29 -19.82 7.72
CA THR A 473 17.00 -19.06 6.49
C THR A 473 15.61 -19.38 5.92
N TYR A 474 15.16 -20.64 6.01
CA TYR A 474 13.92 -21.11 5.36
C TYR A 474 12.67 -20.28 5.69
N PRO A 475 12.39 -19.85 6.94
CA PRO A 475 11.26 -18.98 7.25
C PRO A 475 11.17 -17.70 6.40
N SER A 476 12.30 -17.16 5.94
CA SER A 476 12.41 -15.95 5.10
C SER A 476 12.33 -16.23 3.59
N VAL A 477 12.41 -17.49 3.14
CA VAL A 477 12.39 -17.86 1.69
C VAL A 477 11.30 -18.88 1.31
N ARG A 478 10.59 -19.44 2.30
CA ARG A 478 9.59 -20.49 2.08
C ARG A 478 8.42 -20.09 1.20
N THR A 479 8.09 -18.80 1.11
CA THR A 479 6.97 -18.30 0.30
C THR A 479 7.14 -18.62 -1.17
N TRP A 480 8.39 -18.64 -1.63
CA TRP A 480 8.80 -19.01 -2.98
C TRP A 480 9.09 -20.51 -3.10
N LEU A 481 9.82 -21.08 -2.13
CA LEU A 481 10.25 -22.49 -2.19
C LEU A 481 9.16 -23.54 -1.86
N TRP A 482 8.06 -23.18 -1.19
CA TRP A 482 7.01 -24.13 -0.82
C TRP A 482 5.62 -23.70 -1.29
N VAL A 483 5.33 -23.89 -2.58
CA VAL A 483 4.03 -23.54 -3.17
C VAL A 483 2.85 -24.34 -2.59
N GLY A 484 3.10 -25.51 -1.96
CA GLY A 484 2.12 -26.46 -1.42
C GLY A 484 1.31 -26.02 -0.18
N ALA A 485 0.57 -24.91 -0.27
CA ALA A 485 -0.47 -24.54 0.71
C ALA A 485 -1.71 -25.43 0.53
N THR A 486 -2.02 -26.20 1.57
CA THR A 486 -3.08 -27.22 1.58
C THR A 486 -4.47 -26.58 1.56
N ALA A 487 -5.21 -26.71 0.46
CA ALA A 487 -6.55 -26.13 0.36
C ALA A 487 -7.51 -26.65 1.46
N LEU A 488 -8.24 -25.73 2.08
CA LEU A 488 -9.33 -25.97 3.02
C LEU A 488 -10.67 -25.65 2.36
N SER A 489 -11.74 -26.16 2.96
CA SER A 489 -13.13 -25.80 2.63
C SER A 489 -13.78 -25.22 3.88
N SER A 490 -14.62 -24.20 3.72
CA SER A 490 -15.28 -23.50 4.83
C SER A 490 -15.96 -24.46 5.81
N GLY A 491 -15.62 -24.36 7.09
CA GLY A 491 -16.16 -25.18 8.19
C GLY A 491 -15.58 -26.60 8.27
N VAL A 492 -14.78 -27.05 7.31
CA VAL A 492 -14.22 -28.41 7.29
C VAL A 492 -12.92 -28.47 8.09
N ALA A 493 -12.99 -29.13 9.25
CA ALA A 493 -11.83 -29.43 10.07
C ALA A 493 -10.88 -30.43 9.38
N ARG A 494 -9.57 -30.20 9.52
CA ARG A 494 -8.51 -30.99 8.88
C ARG A 494 -7.35 -31.22 9.85
N SER A 495 -7.08 -32.48 10.18
CA SER A 495 -5.93 -32.83 11.02
C SER A 495 -4.60 -32.64 10.28
N GLY A 496 -3.56 -32.33 11.04
CA GLY A 496 -2.22 -32.03 10.55
C GLY A 496 -1.14 -32.43 11.55
N SER A 497 0.11 -32.25 11.13
CA SER A 497 1.28 -32.42 11.99
C SER A 497 2.45 -31.57 11.50
N VAL A 498 3.27 -31.09 12.43
CA VAL A 498 4.45 -30.24 12.19
C VAL A 498 5.58 -30.62 13.16
N GLN A 499 6.84 -30.38 12.79
CA GLN A 499 8.01 -30.60 13.65
C GLN A 499 8.59 -29.26 14.12
N GLN A 500 9.49 -29.29 15.11
CA GLN A 500 10.19 -28.10 15.60
C GLN A 500 10.79 -27.25 14.46
N ASN A 501 10.53 -25.94 14.50
CA ASN A 501 10.92 -24.92 13.53
C ASN A 501 10.39 -25.09 12.10
N ASN A 502 9.79 -26.24 11.76
CA ASN A 502 9.08 -26.45 10.52
C ASN A 502 7.68 -25.85 10.55
N TRP A 503 7.08 -25.74 9.37
CA TRP A 503 5.76 -25.17 9.14
C TRP A 503 4.85 -26.16 8.42
N LYS A 504 3.55 -26.06 8.67
CA LYS A 504 2.51 -26.76 7.92
C LYS A 504 1.46 -25.75 7.46
N GLU A 505 1.32 -25.59 6.14
CA GLU A 505 0.55 -24.50 5.55
C GLU A 505 -0.71 -24.97 4.81
N TYR A 506 -1.72 -24.12 4.89
CA TYR A 506 -3.07 -24.27 4.36
C TYR A 506 -3.51 -22.99 3.64
N LYS A 507 -4.57 -23.06 2.82
CA LYS A 507 -5.20 -21.88 2.22
C LYS A 507 -6.72 -21.99 2.13
N LEU A 508 -7.40 -20.86 2.29
CA LEU A 508 -8.84 -20.68 2.11
C LEU A 508 -9.10 -19.48 1.19
N SER A 509 -9.69 -19.71 0.02
CA SER A 509 -10.09 -18.63 -0.88
C SER A 509 -11.50 -18.14 -0.55
N THR A 510 -11.65 -16.83 -0.35
CA THR A 510 -12.91 -16.16 -0.04
C THR A 510 -13.46 -15.43 -1.27
N PRO A 511 -14.76 -15.54 -1.58
CA PRO A 511 -15.42 -14.62 -2.50
C PRO A 511 -15.68 -13.28 -1.81
N SER A 512 -15.90 -12.22 -2.58
CA SER A 512 -16.22 -10.87 -2.07
C SER A 512 -17.54 -10.77 -1.29
N SER A 513 -18.36 -11.82 -1.26
CA SER A 513 -19.59 -11.93 -0.48
C SER A 513 -19.40 -12.50 0.93
N VAL A 514 -18.18 -12.87 1.32
CA VAL A 514 -17.83 -13.31 2.67
C VAL A 514 -17.13 -12.15 3.39
N PRO A 515 -17.79 -11.43 4.32
CA PRO A 515 -17.19 -10.29 5.03
C PRO A 515 -16.21 -10.70 6.13
N TYR A 516 -16.27 -11.94 6.65
CA TYR A 516 -15.39 -12.40 7.73
C TYR A 516 -14.90 -13.83 7.53
N ILE A 517 -13.68 -14.12 7.98
CA ILE A 517 -13.20 -15.48 8.23
C ILE A 517 -12.96 -15.71 9.71
N LYS A 518 -13.16 -16.96 10.12
CA LYS A 518 -12.70 -17.51 11.40
C LYS A 518 -11.73 -18.65 11.13
N VAL A 519 -10.59 -18.67 11.81
CA VAL A 519 -9.59 -19.76 11.75
C VAL A 519 -9.32 -20.25 13.16
N GLU A 520 -9.35 -21.56 13.36
CA GLU A 520 -9.18 -22.21 14.66
C GLU A 520 -8.12 -23.32 14.54
N LEU A 521 -7.17 -23.36 15.47
CA LEU A 521 -6.17 -24.40 15.64
C LEU A 521 -6.40 -25.08 16.99
N TYR A 522 -6.71 -26.37 17.02
CA TYR A 522 -7.13 -27.04 18.26
C TYR A 522 -6.74 -28.53 18.29
N GLY A 523 -6.81 -29.12 19.49
CA GLY A 523 -6.43 -30.53 19.70
C GLY A 523 -4.92 -30.75 19.52
N LEU A 524 -4.11 -29.76 19.91
CA LEU A 524 -2.65 -29.81 19.87
C LEU A 524 -2.12 -30.89 20.81
N SER A 525 -1.17 -31.70 20.36
CA SER A 525 -0.46 -32.67 21.20
C SER A 525 0.74 -32.08 21.94
N GLN A 526 1.25 -30.94 21.46
CA GLN A 526 2.48 -30.25 21.83
C GLN A 526 2.42 -28.80 21.31
N ASP A 527 3.41 -27.98 21.68
CA ASP A 527 3.51 -26.54 21.36
C ASP A 527 3.61 -26.25 19.84
N ALA A 528 2.67 -25.45 19.31
CA ALA A 528 2.67 -24.95 17.93
C ALA A 528 1.71 -23.77 17.67
N ASP A 529 2.23 -22.61 17.25
CA ASP A 529 1.43 -21.40 16.97
C ASP A 529 0.73 -21.43 15.59
N LEU A 530 -0.43 -20.77 15.54
CA LEU A 530 -1.21 -20.36 14.36
C LEU A 530 -0.74 -19.00 13.82
N PHE A 531 -0.59 -18.89 12.51
CA PHE A 531 -0.38 -17.63 11.80
C PHE A 531 -1.37 -17.54 10.63
N VAL A 532 -2.01 -16.39 10.44
CA VAL A 532 -2.92 -16.13 9.30
C VAL A 532 -2.49 -14.88 8.56
N ARG A 533 -2.60 -14.86 7.22
CA ARG A 533 -2.32 -13.69 6.37
C ARG A 533 -3.13 -13.70 5.08
N ARG A 534 -3.55 -12.52 4.62
CA ARG A 534 -4.32 -12.27 3.39
C ARG A 534 -3.40 -12.15 2.18
N ASN A 535 -3.71 -12.90 1.13
CA ASN A 535 -3.10 -12.93 -0.21
C ASN A 535 -1.61 -13.33 -0.29
N ASN A 536 -0.85 -13.13 0.77
CA ASN A 536 0.52 -13.59 0.97
C ASN A 536 0.58 -14.60 2.11
N ARG A 537 1.65 -15.40 2.18
CA ARG A 537 1.91 -16.27 3.34
C ARG A 537 2.48 -15.47 4.50
N SER A 538 2.15 -15.89 5.72
CA SER A 538 2.82 -15.40 6.93
C SER A 538 4.32 -15.72 6.90
N THR A 539 5.17 -14.88 7.48
CA THR A 539 6.57 -15.23 7.82
C THR A 539 6.68 -15.48 9.32
N LEU A 540 7.78 -15.11 9.98
CA LEU A 540 7.82 -14.96 11.44
C LEU A 540 7.48 -13.53 11.89
N ASP A 541 7.72 -12.57 11.00
CA ASP A 541 7.72 -11.13 11.26
C ASP A 541 6.59 -10.41 10.51
N GLU A 542 6.00 -11.07 9.50
CA GLU A 542 4.89 -10.57 8.69
C GLU A 542 3.67 -11.50 8.81
N TYR A 543 2.60 -11.07 9.48
CA TYR A 543 1.33 -11.81 9.60
C TYR A 543 0.16 -10.83 9.86
N ASP A 544 -1.06 -11.22 9.48
CA ASP A 544 -2.27 -10.41 9.80
C ASP A 544 -2.85 -10.80 11.17
N CYS A 545 -2.68 -12.05 11.57
CA CYS A 545 -3.05 -12.59 12.88
C CYS A 545 -2.03 -13.62 13.36
N LYS A 546 -1.71 -13.57 14.65
CA LYS A 546 -0.95 -14.62 15.34
C LYS A 546 -1.27 -14.60 16.85
N PRO A 547 -1.95 -15.62 17.38
CA PRO A 547 -2.19 -15.74 18.82
C PRO A 547 -0.89 -16.08 19.58
N PHE A 548 -0.94 -15.94 20.91
CA PHE A 548 0.20 -16.16 21.79
C PHE A 548 -0.14 -17.14 22.93
N PHE A 549 -0.61 -18.35 22.59
CA PHE A 549 -0.87 -19.40 23.57
C PHE A 549 0.25 -20.44 23.61
N TYR A 550 0.78 -20.71 24.81
CA TYR A 550 1.83 -21.70 25.01
C TYR A 550 1.26 -23.10 25.32
N GLY A 551 1.83 -24.14 24.72
CA GLY A 551 1.60 -25.54 25.05
C GLY A 551 0.52 -26.21 24.19
N THR A 552 -0.61 -26.58 24.80
CA THR A 552 -1.70 -27.31 24.11
C THR A 552 -3.03 -26.56 24.19
N GLY A 553 -2.98 -25.23 24.22
CA GLY A 553 -4.16 -24.38 24.06
C GLY A 553 -4.79 -24.56 22.67
N SER A 554 -6.05 -24.19 22.54
CA SER A 554 -6.61 -23.88 21.22
C SER A 554 -6.31 -22.43 20.89
N GLU A 555 -6.03 -22.13 19.64
CA GLU A 555 -5.77 -20.79 19.13
C GLU A 555 -6.80 -20.40 18.07
N GLU A 556 -7.08 -19.10 17.96
CA GLU A 556 -8.17 -18.57 17.15
C GLU A 556 -7.76 -17.24 16.49
N CYS A 557 -8.18 -17.04 15.25
CA CYS A 557 -7.98 -15.81 14.49
C CYS A 557 -9.28 -15.46 13.76
N ILE A 558 -9.82 -14.26 14.02
CA ILE A 558 -10.97 -13.71 13.30
C ILE A 558 -10.46 -12.56 12.44
N ARG A 559 -10.81 -12.52 11.14
CA ARG A 559 -10.37 -11.41 10.28
C ARG A 559 -11.46 -10.98 9.31
N ALA A 560 -11.67 -9.67 9.24
CA ALA A 560 -12.45 -9.01 8.20
C ALA A 560 -11.85 -9.25 6.80
N ASN A 561 -12.72 -9.45 5.81
CA ASN A 561 -12.38 -9.78 4.43
C ASN A 561 -13.07 -8.81 3.46
N SER A 562 -12.28 -7.87 2.92
CA SER A 562 -12.70 -6.97 1.84
C SER A 562 -12.32 -7.54 0.47
N GLY A 563 -13.31 -7.74 -0.41
CA GLY A 563 -13.09 -8.30 -1.75
C GLY A 563 -12.82 -9.81 -1.78
N SER A 564 -12.41 -10.32 -2.93
CA SER A 564 -12.04 -11.74 -3.11
C SER A 564 -10.57 -11.93 -2.77
N ASN A 565 -10.26 -12.75 -1.77
CA ASN A 565 -8.90 -12.97 -1.28
C ASN A 565 -8.55 -14.47 -1.24
N THR A 566 -7.27 -14.78 -1.06
CA THR A 566 -6.82 -16.09 -0.58
C THR A 566 -6.09 -15.92 0.73
N TRP A 567 -6.69 -16.40 1.81
CA TRP A 567 -6.10 -16.43 3.13
C TRP A 567 -5.16 -17.62 3.23
N TYR A 568 -3.92 -17.37 3.60
CA TYR A 568 -2.94 -18.40 3.95
C TYR A 568 -2.94 -18.60 5.46
N ILE A 569 -2.87 -19.86 5.88
CA ILE A 569 -2.89 -20.27 7.28
C ILE A 569 -1.67 -21.16 7.51
N GLY A 570 -0.70 -20.66 8.26
CA GLY A 570 0.49 -21.39 8.68
C GLY A 570 0.35 -21.92 10.11
N VAL A 571 0.88 -23.10 10.37
CA VAL A 571 1.06 -23.65 11.73
C VAL A 571 2.53 -23.99 11.92
N ARG A 572 3.20 -23.44 12.94
CA ARG A 572 4.65 -23.64 13.20
C ARG A 572 4.87 -24.49 14.45
N GLY A 573 5.70 -25.52 14.37
CA GLY A 573 6.05 -26.33 15.55
C GLY A 573 7.14 -25.70 16.42
N TYR A 574 6.94 -25.66 17.75
CA TYR A 574 7.93 -25.15 18.71
C TYR A 574 8.47 -26.22 19.66
N SER A 575 7.70 -27.26 19.93
CA SER A 575 8.18 -28.45 20.65
C SER A 575 9.15 -29.29 19.81
N SER A 576 10.09 -29.97 20.46
CA SER A 576 11.16 -30.77 19.80
C SER A 576 10.68 -32.08 19.16
N GLY A 577 9.47 -32.54 19.45
CA GLY A 577 8.85 -33.68 18.78
C GLY A 577 8.01 -33.29 17.55
N THR A 578 7.19 -34.22 17.08
CA THR A 578 6.11 -33.90 16.13
C THR A 578 4.88 -33.42 16.90
N THR A 579 4.46 -32.17 16.69
CA THR A 579 3.15 -31.68 17.13
C THR A 579 2.08 -32.14 16.16
N HIS A 580 1.07 -32.86 16.67
CA HIS A 580 -0.17 -33.14 15.95
C HIS A 580 -1.23 -32.11 16.34
N PHE A 581 -2.11 -31.74 15.41
CA PHE A 581 -3.14 -30.72 15.61
C PHE A 581 -4.33 -30.92 14.65
N THR A 582 -5.40 -30.16 14.83
CA THR A 582 -6.48 -29.98 13.84
C THR A 582 -6.69 -28.50 13.57
N VAL A 583 -6.77 -28.12 12.29
CA VAL A 583 -7.11 -26.76 11.86
C VAL A 583 -8.50 -26.75 11.21
N ARG A 584 -9.28 -25.70 11.47
CA ARG A 584 -10.54 -25.40 10.77
C ARG A 584 -10.51 -23.94 10.32
N ALA A 585 -11.07 -23.65 9.16
CA ALA A 585 -11.25 -22.28 8.68
C ALA A 585 -12.66 -22.15 8.09
N GLN A 586 -13.39 -21.09 8.44
CA GLN A 586 -14.83 -20.95 8.20
C GLN A 586 -15.19 -19.54 7.76
N PHE A 587 -16.15 -19.44 6.85
CA PHE A 587 -16.77 -18.17 6.42
C PHE A 587 -17.83 -17.72 7.43
N HIS A 588 -17.85 -16.42 7.74
CA HIS A 588 -18.86 -15.78 8.55
C HIS A 588 -19.44 -14.57 7.80
N TYR A 589 -20.77 -14.38 7.94
CA TYR A 589 -21.52 -13.32 7.25
C TYR A 589 -21.89 -12.13 8.17
N SER A 590 -21.47 -12.21 9.43
CA SER A 590 -21.46 -11.16 10.45
C SER A 590 -20.13 -11.27 11.21
N CYS A 591 -19.78 -10.27 12.02
CA CYS A 591 -18.69 -10.41 12.98
C CYS A 591 -18.94 -11.66 13.86
N PRO A 592 -17.93 -12.52 14.13
CA PRO A 592 -18.09 -13.67 15.03
C PRO A 592 -17.94 -13.31 16.52
N LEU A 593 -17.34 -12.16 16.83
CA LEU A 593 -17.29 -11.57 18.17
C LEU A 593 -18.60 -10.84 18.50
N ASN A 594 -18.80 -10.52 19.78
CA ASN A 594 -19.88 -9.62 20.20
C ASN A 594 -19.38 -8.17 20.15
N ALA A 595 -20.28 -7.18 20.04
CA ALA A 595 -19.89 -5.78 20.22
C ALA A 595 -19.45 -5.56 21.69
N GLY A 596 -18.35 -4.82 21.90
CA GLY A 596 -17.71 -4.71 23.22
C GLY A 596 -16.95 -5.97 23.67
N ASP A 597 -16.44 -6.76 22.73
CA ASP A 597 -15.40 -7.78 22.96
C ASP A 597 -14.01 -7.11 22.80
N TYR A 598 -13.01 -7.51 23.58
CA TYR A 598 -11.74 -6.76 23.73
C TYR A 598 -10.97 -6.60 22.40
N ASP A 599 -11.13 -7.56 21.49
CA ASP A 599 -10.46 -7.56 20.18
C ASP A 599 -11.38 -7.07 19.04
N TYR A 600 -12.56 -6.48 19.34
CA TYR A 600 -13.62 -6.25 18.34
C TYR A 600 -13.19 -5.38 17.16
N CYS A 601 -12.67 -4.16 17.40
CA CYS A 601 -12.27 -3.24 16.32
C CYS A 601 -11.06 -3.79 15.52
N ARG A 602 -10.19 -4.57 16.17
CA ARG A 602 -8.99 -5.16 15.55
C ARG A 602 -9.29 -6.37 14.67
N ASP A 603 -10.11 -7.31 15.15
CA ASP A 603 -10.36 -8.59 14.49
C ASP A 603 -11.59 -8.54 13.54
N CYS A 604 -12.62 -7.75 13.86
CA CYS A 604 -13.74 -7.45 12.97
C CYS A 604 -13.56 -6.18 12.13
N GLY A 605 -12.47 -5.43 12.33
CA GLY A 605 -12.06 -4.31 11.48
C GLY A 605 -12.66 -2.97 11.90
N GLN A 606 -12.09 -1.90 11.32
CA GLN A 606 -12.17 -0.54 11.86
C GLN A 606 -13.55 -0.07 12.30
N CYS A 607 -13.66 0.24 13.58
CA CYS A 607 -14.87 0.68 14.26
C CYS A 607 -15.36 2.05 13.79
N ASP A 608 -16.68 2.19 13.65
CA ASP A 608 -17.36 3.46 13.43
C ASP A 608 -17.50 4.26 14.75
N ALA A 609 -17.97 5.51 14.65
CA ALA A 609 -18.07 6.40 15.80
C ALA A 609 -19.05 5.85 16.88
N GLY A 610 -18.56 5.63 18.11
CA GLY A 610 -19.32 5.03 19.21
C GLY A 610 -19.21 3.51 19.34
N GLU A 611 -18.35 2.85 18.56
CA GLU A 611 -18.02 1.42 18.67
C GLU A 611 -16.65 1.17 19.36
N GLY A 612 -16.50 0.00 19.99
CA GLY A 612 -15.32 -0.45 20.76
C GLY A 612 -15.33 -1.98 20.99
N ASP A 613 -14.32 -2.62 21.60
CA ASP A 613 -13.06 -2.08 22.12
C ASP A 613 -12.05 -1.76 21.01
N CYS A 614 -11.33 -0.63 21.14
CA CYS A 614 -10.17 -0.27 20.32
C CYS A 614 -8.89 -0.25 21.18
N ASP A 615 -7.78 -0.84 20.71
CA ASP A 615 -6.48 -0.72 21.39
C ASP A 615 -5.76 0.61 21.03
N ASN A 616 -6.12 1.26 19.89
CA ASN A 616 -5.44 2.45 19.33
C ASN A 616 -6.17 3.07 18.11
N ASP A 617 -5.74 4.27 17.68
CA ASP A 617 -6.33 5.04 16.56
C ASP A 617 -6.41 4.30 15.21
N ASP A 618 -5.46 3.41 14.87
CA ASP A 618 -5.48 2.69 13.58
C ASP A 618 -6.62 1.64 13.53
N GLU A 619 -7.22 1.30 14.67
CA GLU A 619 -8.40 0.41 14.80
C GLU A 619 -9.72 1.17 14.71
N CYS A 620 -9.68 2.50 14.67
CA CYS A 620 -10.81 3.35 14.35
C CYS A 620 -10.80 3.72 12.86
N ARG A 621 -11.95 4.08 12.29
CA ARG A 621 -11.98 4.56 10.89
C ARG A 621 -11.24 5.88 10.72
N SER A 622 -10.61 6.06 9.56
CA SER A 622 -9.92 7.30 9.15
C SER A 622 -10.70 8.58 9.52
N GLY A 623 -10.16 9.36 10.45
CA GLY A 623 -10.82 10.55 10.99
C GLY A 623 -11.53 10.33 12.33
N LEU A 624 -11.29 9.20 13.00
CA LEU A 624 -11.60 8.92 14.39
C LEU A 624 -10.29 8.72 15.19
N THR A 625 -10.37 8.83 16.51
CA THR A 625 -9.34 8.45 17.49
C THR A 625 -9.93 7.51 18.51
N CYS A 626 -9.10 6.62 19.06
CA CYS A 626 -9.50 5.76 20.16
C CYS A 626 -9.44 6.54 21.48
N VAL A 627 -10.51 6.52 22.26
CA VAL A 627 -10.63 7.22 23.54
C VAL A 627 -10.89 6.18 24.64
N ASN A 628 -10.11 6.23 25.72
CA ASN A 628 -10.10 5.17 26.73
C ASN A 628 -11.16 5.35 27.84
N ASP A 629 -11.67 4.24 28.38
CA ASP A 629 -12.64 4.14 29.50
C ASP A 629 -14.01 4.85 29.30
N VAL A 630 -14.28 5.45 28.13
CA VAL A 630 -15.50 6.26 27.83
C VAL A 630 -16.77 5.45 27.50
N GLY A 631 -16.69 4.12 27.41
CA GLY A 631 -17.82 3.26 27.01
C GLY A 631 -19.16 3.52 27.72
N ALA A 632 -19.13 4.04 28.96
CA ALA A 632 -20.33 4.43 29.71
C ALA A 632 -21.23 5.44 28.97
N ASP A 633 -20.65 6.42 28.28
CA ASP A 633 -21.38 7.48 27.58
C ASP A 633 -22.09 6.97 26.31
N TYR A 634 -21.65 5.81 25.81
CA TYR A 634 -22.22 5.08 24.68
C TYR A 634 -23.09 3.88 25.10
N GLY A 635 -23.28 3.65 26.41
CA GLY A 635 -24.11 2.57 26.96
C GLY A 635 -23.39 1.22 27.13
N TRP A 636 -22.07 1.18 26.95
CA TRP A 636 -21.18 0.04 27.19
C TRP A 636 -20.67 0.02 28.64
N PRO A 637 -19.85 -0.97 29.06
CA PRO A 637 -19.11 -0.90 30.33
C PRO A 637 -18.21 0.35 30.39
N SER A 638 -18.04 0.90 31.60
CA SER A 638 -17.18 2.08 31.89
C SER A 638 -15.67 1.81 31.87
N ASN A 639 -15.25 0.81 31.07
CA ASN A 639 -13.88 0.39 30.85
C ASN A 639 -13.66 -0.10 29.41
N LEU A 640 -14.61 0.20 28.51
CA LEU A 640 -14.52 -0.07 27.09
C LEU A 640 -13.97 1.19 26.42
N ASP A 641 -12.97 1.01 25.57
CA ASP A 641 -12.34 2.06 24.79
C ASP A 641 -13.11 2.22 23.47
N VAL A 642 -13.40 3.47 23.07
CA VAL A 642 -14.37 3.78 22.01
C VAL A 642 -13.76 4.69 20.96
N CYS A 643 -14.08 4.42 19.70
CA CYS A 643 -13.72 5.28 18.59
C CYS A 643 -14.59 6.55 18.54
N GLU A 644 -14.01 7.71 18.80
CA GLU A 644 -14.65 9.04 18.74
C GLU A 644 -14.03 9.90 17.64
N GLN A 645 -14.61 11.07 17.31
CA GLN A 645 -13.92 12.05 16.47
C GLN A 645 -12.75 12.67 17.25
N PRO A 646 -11.55 12.85 16.66
CA PRO A 646 -10.48 13.58 17.32
C PRO A 646 -10.95 14.99 17.66
N GLY A 647 -10.77 15.36 18.93
CA GLY A 647 -11.16 16.67 19.47
C GLY A 647 -10.41 17.84 18.84
N GLY A 648 -10.84 18.25 17.64
CA GLY A 648 -10.82 19.66 17.29
C GLY A 648 -11.70 20.44 18.28
N PRO A 649 -11.49 21.75 18.47
CA PRO A 649 -12.10 22.50 19.58
C PRO A 649 -13.64 22.52 19.62
N CYS A 650 -14.31 22.04 18.57
CA CYS A 650 -15.74 22.21 18.32
C CYS A 650 -16.48 20.89 18.02
N SER A 651 -16.05 19.76 18.59
CA SER A 651 -16.77 18.47 18.48
C SER A 651 -17.62 18.17 19.72
N VAL A 652 -18.85 18.71 19.71
CA VAL A 652 -20.04 18.30 20.49
C VAL A 652 -19.88 17.98 21.99
N PHE A 653 -20.57 18.75 22.83
CA PHE A 653 -21.00 18.40 24.21
C PHE A 653 -20.14 18.76 25.44
N GLN A 654 -19.31 19.82 25.43
CA GLN A 654 -19.32 20.84 26.50
C GLN A 654 -18.75 22.20 26.01
N PRO A 655 -19.60 23.20 25.73
CA PRO A 655 -19.13 24.55 25.41
C PRO A 655 -18.61 25.29 26.66
N GLY A 656 -17.32 25.63 26.65
CA GLY A 656 -16.62 26.33 27.75
C GLY A 656 -16.70 27.88 27.69
N PRO A 657 -16.06 28.58 28.66
CA PRO A 657 -16.23 30.02 28.91
C PRO A 657 -15.89 30.99 27.78
N ASP A 658 -15.23 30.51 26.74
CA ASP A 658 -14.67 31.27 25.63
C ASP A 658 -15.18 30.76 24.25
N TRP A 659 -16.32 30.04 24.24
CA TRP A 659 -16.72 29.19 23.11
C TRP A 659 -16.81 29.94 21.77
N CYS A 660 -17.38 31.14 21.72
CA CYS A 660 -17.47 31.90 20.46
C CYS A 660 -16.13 32.47 19.99
N ARG A 661 -15.16 32.68 20.89
CA ARG A 661 -13.80 33.10 20.52
C ARG A 661 -12.98 31.94 19.96
N ASP A 662 -13.14 30.75 20.55
CA ASP A 662 -12.33 29.58 20.23
C ASP A 662 -12.96 28.67 19.14
N CYS A 663 -14.27 28.82 18.85
CA CYS A 663 -15.00 28.09 17.79
C CYS A 663 -15.79 28.96 16.79
N GLY A 664 -15.93 30.26 17.00
CA GLY A 664 -16.84 31.10 16.22
C GLY A 664 -16.33 31.56 14.84
N PRO A 665 -17.03 32.51 14.20
CA PRO A 665 -18.13 33.32 14.76
C PRO A 665 -19.39 32.50 15.10
N CYS A 666 -19.99 32.77 16.25
CA CYS A 666 -21.22 32.14 16.73
C CYS A 666 -22.46 32.64 15.98
N ALA A 667 -23.39 31.72 15.69
CA ALA A 667 -24.68 32.03 15.09
C ALA A 667 -25.70 32.54 16.13
N GLU A 668 -26.88 32.96 15.65
CA GLU A 668 -27.96 33.47 16.50
C GLU A 668 -28.45 32.39 17.49
N GLY A 669 -28.24 32.63 18.79
CA GLY A 669 -28.55 31.69 19.88
C GLY A 669 -27.36 30.87 20.42
N GLU A 670 -26.17 30.99 19.83
CA GLU A 670 -24.92 30.42 20.33
C GLU A 670 -24.17 31.43 21.22
N GLY A 671 -23.32 30.99 22.15
CA GLY A 671 -22.89 31.85 23.27
C GLY A 671 -21.60 31.45 24.00
N ASP A 672 -21.33 32.14 25.11
CA ASP A 672 -19.99 32.45 25.62
C ASP A 672 -19.16 33.20 24.55
N CYS A 673 -19.67 34.38 24.19
CA CYS A 673 -18.96 35.43 23.44
C CYS A 673 -18.44 36.51 24.41
N ASP A 674 -17.23 37.01 24.18
CA ASP A 674 -16.63 38.16 24.88
C ASP A 674 -17.05 39.51 24.24
N GLY A 675 -17.58 39.50 23.01
CA GLY A 675 -18.07 40.70 22.31
C GLY A 675 -18.53 40.49 20.87
N ASP A 676 -19.13 41.52 20.26
CA ASP A 676 -19.80 41.47 18.93
C ASP A 676 -18.94 40.90 17.79
N ASN A 677 -17.61 41.02 17.88
CA ASN A 677 -16.68 40.49 16.88
C ASN A 677 -16.50 38.96 16.90
N GLU A 678 -17.19 38.27 17.81
CA GLU A 678 -17.20 36.81 17.96
C GLU A 678 -18.54 36.20 17.53
N CYS A 679 -19.47 37.04 17.07
CA CYS A 679 -20.75 36.67 16.49
C CYS A 679 -20.73 36.77 14.95
N GLU A 680 -21.67 36.11 14.27
CA GLU A 680 -21.83 36.26 12.82
C GLU A 680 -22.16 37.71 12.40
N ALA A 681 -21.75 38.07 11.19
CA ALA A 681 -21.71 39.45 10.71
C ALA A 681 -23.10 40.09 10.60
N GLY A 682 -23.51 40.82 11.64
CA GLY A 682 -24.80 41.50 11.76
C GLY A 682 -25.42 41.36 13.15
N LEU A 683 -24.99 40.35 13.92
CA LEU A 683 -25.40 40.11 15.31
C LEU A 683 -24.64 41.01 16.31
N ILE A 684 -25.09 41.01 17.56
CA ILE A 684 -24.42 41.58 18.74
C ILE A 684 -24.25 40.50 19.81
N CYS A 685 -23.26 40.64 20.68
CA CYS A 685 -23.07 39.76 21.84
C CYS A 685 -23.88 40.32 23.04
N ALA A 686 -25.04 39.73 23.31
CA ALA A 686 -25.92 40.15 24.39
C ALA A 686 -25.57 39.46 25.72
N GLN A 687 -25.36 40.27 26.75
CA GLN A 687 -24.81 39.78 28.02
C GLN A 687 -25.86 39.15 28.92
N ASN A 688 -25.55 37.95 29.44
CA ASN A 688 -26.32 37.21 30.44
C ASN A 688 -27.77 36.91 29.99
N VAL A 689 -27.99 36.72 28.68
CA VAL A 689 -29.30 36.37 28.09
C VAL A 689 -29.50 34.85 27.91
N GLY A 690 -28.51 34.03 28.25
CA GLY A 690 -28.47 32.58 28.00
C GLY A 690 -29.74 31.80 28.36
N ALA A 691 -30.46 32.21 29.41
CA ALA A 691 -31.73 31.60 29.80
C ALA A 691 -32.82 31.64 28.71
N ASN A 692 -32.80 32.64 27.83
CA ASN A 692 -33.74 32.78 26.70
C ASN A 692 -33.51 31.69 25.64
N TYR A 693 -32.28 31.17 25.54
CA TYR A 693 -31.80 30.23 24.52
C TYR A 693 -31.53 28.82 25.10
N GLY A 694 -31.97 28.54 26.34
CA GLY A 694 -31.79 27.25 27.01
C GLY A 694 -30.45 27.04 27.72
N TRP A 695 -29.58 28.06 27.73
CA TRP A 695 -28.29 28.05 28.43
C TRP A 695 -28.43 28.52 29.89
N PRO A 696 -27.37 28.37 30.72
CA PRO A 696 -27.32 29.02 32.04
C PRO A 696 -27.52 30.54 31.94
N ALA A 697 -28.24 31.13 32.89
CA ALA A 697 -28.59 32.56 32.87
C ALA A 697 -27.40 33.55 32.93
N GLY A 698 -26.20 33.07 33.23
CA GLY A 698 -24.97 33.88 33.22
C GLY A 698 -24.15 33.79 31.94
N ARG A 699 -24.66 33.12 30.88
CA ARG A 699 -24.02 33.03 29.57
C ARG A 699 -24.42 34.20 28.68
N ASP A 700 -23.43 34.77 28.01
CA ASP A 700 -23.59 35.78 26.96
C ASP A 700 -23.88 35.08 25.62
N VAL A 701 -24.71 35.65 24.74
CA VAL A 701 -25.22 34.97 23.52
C VAL A 701 -25.26 35.94 22.34
N CYS A 702 -24.96 35.44 21.14
CA CYS A 702 -25.10 36.20 19.90
C CYS A 702 -26.58 36.31 19.48
N GLU A 703 -27.11 37.53 19.36
CA GLU A 703 -28.50 37.81 18.95
C GLU A 703 -28.62 39.01 17.99
N GLN A 704 -29.78 39.19 17.36
CA GLN A 704 -30.02 40.27 16.40
C GLN A 704 -30.08 41.65 17.08
N PRO A 705 -29.60 42.73 16.43
CA PRO A 705 -29.82 44.09 16.89
C PRO A 705 -31.33 44.39 17.01
N PRO A 706 -31.84 44.96 18.13
CA PRO A 706 -33.27 45.18 18.34
C PRO A 706 -33.90 46.08 17.26
N GLY A 707 -34.68 45.48 16.34
CA GLY A 707 -35.20 46.27 15.20
C GLY A 707 -36.09 45.60 14.15
N ASN A 708 -36.67 44.40 14.37
CA ASN A 708 -37.93 43.94 13.72
C ASN A 708 -38.37 42.54 14.24
N CYS A 709 -39.29 42.52 15.20
CA CYS A 709 -40.14 41.38 15.62
C CYS A 709 -39.53 39.95 15.60
N SER A 710 -38.67 39.62 16.57
CA SER A 710 -38.40 38.22 16.98
C SER A 710 -39.33 37.78 18.12
N VAL A 711 -39.52 36.47 18.30
CA VAL A 711 -40.73 35.93 18.94
C VAL A 711 -40.57 35.66 20.45
N PHE A 712 -40.67 36.69 21.30
CA PHE A 712 -41.24 36.55 22.65
C PHE A 712 -41.64 37.90 23.30
N GLN A 713 -42.83 37.93 23.93
CA GLN A 713 -43.47 39.05 24.65
C GLN A 713 -43.99 40.25 23.82
N PRO A 714 -45.31 40.29 23.49
CA PRO A 714 -45.95 41.45 22.86
C PRO A 714 -46.08 42.66 23.82
N GLY A 715 -45.49 43.80 23.43
CA GLY A 715 -45.53 45.07 24.16
C GLY A 715 -46.83 45.89 23.96
N PRO A 716 -46.87 47.16 24.43
CA PRO A 716 -48.07 48.01 24.41
C PRO A 716 -48.47 48.54 23.03
N ASP A 717 -47.58 48.41 22.04
CA ASP A 717 -47.74 48.98 20.69
C ASP A 717 -47.70 47.84 19.62
N TRP A 718 -48.02 46.59 20.03
CA TRP A 718 -47.63 45.37 19.29
C TRP A 718 -48.27 45.25 17.90
N CYS A 719 -49.56 45.55 17.76
CA CYS A 719 -50.25 45.47 16.47
C CYS A 719 -49.81 46.57 15.50
N ARG A 720 -49.31 47.70 16.01
CA ARG A 720 -48.64 48.74 15.20
C ARG A 720 -47.27 48.31 14.70
N GLU A 721 -46.52 47.55 15.51
CA GLU A 721 -45.12 47.20 15.23
C GLU A 721 -44.96 45.87 14.48
N CYS A 722 -45.85 44.89 14.68
CA CYS A 722 -45.78 43.56 14.06
C CYS A 722 -47.08 43.13 13.33
N GLY A 723 -48.14 43.94 13.32
CA GLY A 723 -49.47 43.56 12.80
C GLY A 723 -49.70 43.78 11.29
N PRO A 724 -50.97 43.78 10.82
CA PRO A 724 -52.20 43.82 11.61
C PRO A 724 -52.51 42.53 12.40
N CYS A 725 -53.20 42.68 13.51
CA CYS A 725 -53.57 41.63 14.46
C CYS A 725 -54.92 40.96 14.14
N ALA A 726 -55.03 39.66 14.43
CA ALA A 726 -56.24 38.87 14.25
C ALA A 726 -57.20 38.94 15.46
N GLU A 727 -58.37 38.30 15.34
CA GLU A 727 -59.39 38.26 16.39
C GLU A 727 -58.88 37.60 17.68
N GLY A 728 -58.76 38.38 18.76
CA GLY A 728 -58.19 37.97 20.06
C GLY A 728 -56.73 38.40 20.30
N GLU A 729 -56.10 39.12 19.38
CA GLU A 729 -54.71 39.62 19.48
C GLU A 729 -54.63 41.13 19.84
N GLY A 730 -53.58 41.53 20.57
CA GLY A 730 -53.39 42.90 21.10
C GLY A 730 -52.06 43.05 21.86
N ASP A 731 -51.55 44.25 22.16
CA ASP A 731 -52.18 45.58 22.11
C ASP A 731 -52.29 46.20 20.70
N CYS A 732 -53.42 46.85 20.41
CA CYS A 732 -53.65 47.71 19.25
C CYS A 732 -53.94 49.17 19.69
N ASP A 733 -53.44 50.15 18.93
CA ASP A 733 -53.72 51.59 19.14
C ASP A 733 -55.04 52.03 18.44
N GLY A 734 -55.58 51.21 17.53
CA GLY A 734 -56.85 51.49 16.82
C GLY A 734 -57.19 50.53 15.67
N ASP A 735 -58.41 50.63 15.13
CA ASP A 735 -59.00 49.71 14.14
C ASP A 735 -58.12 49.42 12.91
N ASN A 736 -57.28 50.38 12.50
CA ASN A 736 -56.36 50.22 11.35
C ASN A 736 -55.18 49.28 11.61
N GLU A 737 -55.06 48.75 12.82
CA GLU A 737 -54.03 47.80 13.26
C GLU A 737 -54.60 46.38 13.43
N CYS A 738 -55.90 46.21 13.16
CA CYS A 738 -56.60 44.93 13.16
C CYS A 738 -56.83 44.41 11.73
N GLU A 739 -57.08 43.11 11.58
CA GLU A 739 -57.49 42.54 10.30
C GLU A 739 -58.82 43.13 9.80
N ALA A 740 -58.95 43.23 8.47
CA ALA A 740 -59.99 44.03 7.83
C ALA A 740 -61.42 43.49 8.08
N GLY A 741 -62.13 44.14 9.00
CA GLY A 741 -63.48 43.79 9.43
C GLY A 741 -63.65 43.75 10.95
N LEU A 742 -62.54 43.69 11.69
CA LEU A 742 -62.48 43.83 13.14
C LEU A 742 -62.44 45.32 13.56
N ILE A 743 -62.60 45.56 14.86
CA ILE A 743 -62.33 46.82 15.55
C ILE A 743 -61.33 46.58 16.69
N CYS A 744 -60.61 47.62 17.11
CA CYS A 744 -59.75 47.56 18.29
C CYS A 744 -60.58 47.89 19.55
N ALA A 745 -60.93 46.87 20.33
CA ALA A 745 -61.72 47.01 21.55
C ALA A 745 -60.83 47.26 22.77
N GLN A 746 -61.07 48.39 23.45
CA GLN A 746 -60.17 48.83 24.51
C GLN A 746 -60.36 48.06 25.83
N ASN A 747 -59.25 47.66 26.45
CA ASN A 747 -59.18 47.04 27.77
C ASN A 747 -60.04 45.75 27.90
N VAL A 748 -60.26 45.03 26.79
CA VAL A 748 -61.01 43.75 26.78
C VAL A 748 -60.10 42.53 26.96
N GLY A 749 -58.78 42.70 27.07
CA GLY A 749 -57.78 41.62 27.09
C GLY A 749 -58.07 40.46 28.05
N ALA A 750 -58.71 40.73 29.19
CA ALA A 750 -59.13 39.69 30.14
C ALA A 750 -60.07 38.62 29.54
N ASN A 751 -60.87 38.97 28.54
CA ASN A 751 -61.77 38.04 27.84
C ASN A 751 -61.00 37.00 27.01
N TYR A 752 -59.81 37.37 26.54
CA TYR A 752 -58.95 36.58 25.65
C TYR A 752 -57.73 35.97 26.38
N GLY A 753 -57.63 36.13 27.70
CA GLY A 753 -56.54 35.59 28.53
C GLY A 753 -55.33 36.52 28.72
N TRP A 754 -55.40 37.74 28.20
CA TRP A 754 -54.41 38.80 28.38
C TRP A 754 -54.64 39.59 29.68
N PRO A 755 -53.70 40.50 30.08
CA PRO A 755 -53.97 41.47 31.15
C PRO A 755 -55.23 42.32 30.86
N ALA A 756 -55.97 42.67 31.90
CA ALA A 756 -57.24 43.40 31.76
C ALA A 756 -57.12 44.82 31.18
N GLY A 757 -55.92 45.40 31.17
CA GLY A 757 -55.65 46.72 30.59
C GLY A 757 -55.10 46.69 29.17
N ARG A 758 -55.29 45.58 28.44
CA ARG A 758 -54.86 45.39 27.05
C ARG A 758 -56.01 45.60 26.07
N ASP A 759 -55.74 46.35 25.01
CA ASP A 759 -56.64 46.60 23.89
C ASP A 759 -56.50 45.44 22.87
N VAL A 760 -57.61 44.93 22.31
CA VAL A 760 -57.61 43.69 21.51
C VAL A 760 -58.51 43.83 20.28
N CYS A 761 -58.07 43.29 19.16
CA CYS A 761 -58.86 43.22 17.93
C CYS A 761 -60.00 42.20 18.05
N GLU A 762 -61.26 42.62 17.86
CA GLU A 762 -62.44 41.74 17.88
C GLU A 762 -63.54 42.16 16.87
N GLN A 763 -64.54 41.30 16.67
CA GLN A 763 -65.65 41.58 15.75
C GLN A 763 -66.50 42.75 16.26
N PRO A 764 -66.89 43.74 15.42
CA PRO A 764 -67.75 44.83 15.84
C PRO A 764 -69.13 44.31 16.29
N SER A 765 -69.39 44.38 17.60
CA SER A 765 -70.55 43.79 18.25
C SER A 765 -71.86 44.49 17.87
N THR A 766 -72.62 43.91 16.93
CA THR A 766 -73.92 44.46 16.51
C THR A 766 -75.05 44.15 17.50
N GLY A 767 -75.09 44.88 18.62
CA GLY A 767 -76.23 44.91 19.55
C GLY A 767 -75.81 44.88 21.02
N CYS A 768 -76.43 45.73 21.84
CA CYS A 768 -76.15 45.84 23.27
C CYS A 768 -76.57 44.56 24.01
N ASP A 769 -75.62 43.89 24.68
CA ASP A 769 -75.92 42.76 25.58
C ASP A 769 -76.11 43.25 27.03
N VAL A 770 -76.99 42.59 27.77
CA VAL A 770 -77.92 43.25 28.70
C VAL A 770 -77.43 43.19 30.16
N PHE A 771 -76.11 43.16 30.40
CA PHE A 771 -75.59 42.73 31.72
C PHE A 771 -75.08 43.82 32.68
N GLN A 772 -74.53 44.94 32.21
CA GLN A 772 -74.32 46.15 33.03
C GLN A 772 -74.43 47.42 32.16
N PRO A 773 -75.48 48.26 32.33
CA PRO A 773 -75.55 49.54 31.63
C PRO A 773 -74.56 50.53 32.25
N GLY A 774 -73.69 51.11 31.42
CA GLY A 774 -72.71 52.12 31.81
C GLY A 774 -73.29 53.53 32.03
N PRO A 775 -72.45 54.55 32.27
CA PRO A 775 -72.88 55.93 32.55
C PRO A 775 -73.44 56.69 31.34
N ASP A 776 -73.32 56.12 30.14
CA ASP A 776 -73.63 56.79 28.87
C ASP A 776 -74.67 55.98 28.04
N TRP A 777 -75.42 55.08 28.70
CA TRP A 777 -76.16 53.99 28.05
C TRP A 777 -77.20 54.45 27.04
N CYS A 778 -77.97 55.49 27.35
CA CYS A 778 -79.04 56.00 26.49
C CYS A 778 -78.50 56.75 25.26
N ARG A 779 -77.26 57.24 25.32
CA ARG A 779 -76.56 57.82 24.18
C ARG A 779 -76.04 56.73 23.24
N ASP A 780 -75.44 55.69 23.80
CA ASP A 780 -74.67 54.71 23.04
C ASP A 780 -75.52 53.52 22.53
N CYS A 781 -76.61 53.15 23.22
CA CYS A 781 -77.59 52.15 22.73
C CYS A 781 -78.84 52.76 22.06
N GLY A 782 -79.02 54.08 22.12
CA GLY A 782 -80.18 54.80 21.59
C GLY A 782 -81.23 55.15 22.66
N PRO A 783 -82.20 56.02 22.31
CA PRO A 783 -82.97 56.77 23.31
C PRO A 783 -83.81 55.89 24.23
N CYS A 784 -83.61 56.07 25.53
CA CYS A 784 -84.18 55.26 26.60
C CYS A 784 -85.68 55.51 26.81
N ALA A 785 -86.40 54.45 27.17
CA ALA A 785 -87.80 54.50 27.55
C ALA A 785 -88.01 54.97 29.00
N GLU A 786 -89.28 55.10 29.43
CA GLU A 786 -89.63 55.57 30.76
C GLU A 786 -89.16 54.58 31.85
N GLY A 787 -88.16 54.97 32.64
CA GLY A 787 -87.49 54.15 33.66
C GLY A 787 -86.11 53.59 33.29
N GLU A 788 -85.59 53.92 32.09
CA GLU A 788 -84.27 53.51 31.60
C GLU A 788 -83.23 54.66 31.70
N GLY A 789 -81.96 54.30 31.94
CA GLY A 789 -80.84 55.22 32.27
C GLY A 789 -79.50 54.49 32.43
N ASP A 790 -78.32 55.12 32.32
CA ASP A 790 -78.04 56.57 32.36
C ASP A 790 -78.27 57.32 31.04
N CYS A 791 -78.80 58.55 31.15
CA CYS A 791 -78.92 59.55 30.09
C CYS A 791 -78.14 60.84 30.45
N ASP A 792 -77.51 61.48 29.46
CA ASP A 792 -76.84 62.79 29.62
C ASP A 792 -77.83 63.98 29.45
N GLY A 793 -79.04 63.73 28.91
CA GLY A 793 -80.06 64.78 28.71
C GLY A 793 -81.29 64.35 27.91
N ASP A 794 -82.31 65.22 27.84
CA ASP A 794 -83.63 64.96 27.22
C ASP A 794 -83.58 64.40 25.78
N ASN A 795 -82.53 64.70 25.02
CA ASN A 795 -82.34 64.20 23.65
C ASN A 795 -81.94 62.71 23.58
N GLU A 796 -81.71 62.07 24.72
CA GLU A 796 -81.37 60.65 24.88
C GLU A 796 -82.52 59.85 25.48
N CYS A 797 -83.70 60.46 25.60
CA CYS A 797 -84.93 59.81 26.02
C CYS A 797 -85.91 59.71 24.85
N GLU A 798 -86.86 58.76 24.92
CA GLU A 798 -87.96 58.69 23.96
C GLU A 798 -88.79 59.99 23.93
N ALA A 799 -89.24 60.37 22.73
CA ALA A 799 -89.77 61.71 22.45
C ALA A 799 -91.01 62.08 23.29
N GLY A 800 -90.79 62.86 24.35
CA GLY A 800 -91.83 63.33 25.29
C GLY A 800 -91.42 63.18 26.76
N LEU A 801 -90.40 62.36 27.03
CA LEU A 801 -89.74 62.26 28.33
C LEU A 801 -88.71 63.39 28.53
N ILE A 802 -88.24 63.53 29.77
CA ILE A 802 -87.06 64.31 30.16
C ILE A 802 -86.05 63.38 30.84
N CYS A 803 -84.77 63.73 30.80
CA CYS A 803 -83.76 63.05 31.60
C CYS A 803 -83.72 63.69 33.00
N ALA A 804 -84.13 62.94 34.03
CA ALA A 804 -84.12 63.41 35.41
C ALA A 804 -82.90 62.90 36.18
N GLN A 805 -82.17 63.83 36.82
CA GLN A 805 -80.87 63.53 37.41
C GLN A 805 -80.95 62.92 38.81
N ASP A 806 -80.01 62.01 39.14
CA ASP A 806 -79.90 61.34 40.44
C ASP A 806 -81.23 60.65 40.93
N VAL A 807 -82.08 60.17 40.00
CA VAL A 807 -83.39 59.58 40.34
C VAL A 807 -83.41 58.04 40.38
N GLY A 808 -82.33 57.37 39.99
CA GLY A 808 -82.29 55.93 39.71
C GLY A 808 -82.85 55.03 40.82
N ALA A 809 -82.74 55.44 42.09
CA ALA A 809 -83.33 54.74 43.23
C ALA A 809 -84.86 54.56 43.15
N ASN A 810 -85.58 55.43 42.43
CA ASN A 810 -87.02 55.31 42.20
C ASN A 810 -87.37 54.16 41.24
N TYR A 811 -86.45 53.81 40.35
CA TYR A 811 -86.64 52.85 39.25
C TYR A 811 -85.88 51.52 39.46
N GLY A 812 -85.19 51.36 40.60
CA GLY A 812 -84.45 50.15 40.98
C GLY A 812 -82.95 50.18 40.65
N TRP A 813 -82.46 51.31 40.14
CA TRP A 813 -81.06 51.57 39.83
C TRP A 813 -80.29 52.14 41.05
N PRO A 814 -78.95 52.33 40.97
CA PRO A 814 -78.21 53.15 41.93
C PRO A 814 -78.83 54.55 42.08
N ALA A 815 -78.65 55.19 43.24
CA ALA A 815 -79.28 56.47 43.51
C ALA A 815 -78.83 57.57 42.54
N GLY A 816 -77.51 57.73 42.36
CA GLY A 816 -76.94 58.64 41.37
C GLY A 816 -76.85 58.00 39.99
N ARG A 817 -78.02 57.70 39.42
CA ARG A 817 -78.22 57.36 38.00
C ARG A 817 -79.31 58.28 37.46
N ASP A 818 -79.06 58.84 36.30
CA ASP A 818 -79.99 59.71 35.57
C ASP A 818 -80.95 58.83 34.77
N VAL A 819 -82.25 59.13 34.76
CA VAL A 819 -83.28 58.24 34.17
C VAL A 819 -84.30 59.06 33.39
N CYS A 820 -84.72 58.52 32.24
CA CYS A 820 -85.78 59.09 31.44
C CYS A 820 -87.15 58.93 32.12
N GLU A 821 -87.80 60.04 32.48
CA GLU A 821 -89.13 60.06 33.09
C GLU A 821 -90.07 61.12 32.49
N GLN A 822 -91.37 61.06 32.82
CA GLN A 822 -92.35 62.04 32.35
C GLN A 822 -92.08 63.44 32.95
N PRO A 823 -92.27 64.54 32.20
CA PRO A 823 -92.12 65.90 32.72
C PRO A 823 -93.00 66.16 33.94
N GLY A 824 -92.38 66.40 35.10
CA GLY A 824 -93.08 66.52 36.39
C GLY A 824 -93.15 65.22 37.21
N GLY A 825 -92.29 64.24 36.88
CA GLY A 825 -91.99 63.09 37.73
C GLY A 825 -91.26 63.45 39.04
N PRO A 826 -90.84 62.44 39.83
CA PRO A 826 -90.27 62.64 41.16
C PRO A 826 -88.89 63.35 41.26
N GLY A 827 -88.19 63.63 40.15
CA GLY A 827 -86.76 64.02 40.19
C GLY A 827 -86.36 65.49 40.40
N ASP A 828 -87.20 66.47 40.05
CA ASP A 828 -86.77 67.88 39.81
C ASP A 828 -86.26 68.66 41.06
N CYS A 829 -84.95 68.61 41.38
CA CYS A 829 -84.28 69.56 42.31
C CYS A 829 -82.72 69.53 42.39
N ILE A 830 -82.08 70.73 42.27
CA ILE A 830 -80.73 71.19 42.82
C ILE A 830 -79.53 71.27 41.82
N LEU A 831 -78.45 72.03 42.15
CA LEU A 831 -77.63 72.84 41.20
C LEU A 831 -76.09 73.01 41.47
N ASP A 832 -75.29 72.84 40.39
CA ASP A 832 -74.19 73.70 39.81
C ASP A 832 -72.77 73.97 40.45
N SER A 833 -71.72 73.89 39.60
CA SER A 833 -70.58 74.88 39.36
C SER A 833 -69.09 74.40 39.50
N LYS A 834 -68.04 74.88 38.75
CA LYS A 834 -67.80 75.34 37.33
C LYS A 834 -66.29 75.77 37.08
N PHE A 835 -65.80 75.75 35.80
CA PHE A 835 -64.63 76.47 35.16
C PHE A 835 -63.13 75.99 35.21
N GLY A 836 -62.31 76.49 34.23
CA GLY A 836 -60.83 76.35 34.02
C GLY A 836 -60.26 77.43 33.04
N LEU A 837 -58.96 77.46 32.57
CA LEU A 837 -58.37 78.26 31.41
C LEU A 837 -56.79 78.41 31.32
N GLY A 838 -56.17 78.54 30.10
CA GLY A 838 -55.25 79.68 29.74
C GLY A 838 -53.72 79.63 29.31
N SER A 839 -53.39 79.53 27.98
CA SER A 839 -52.40 80.28 27.10
C SER A 839 -50.93 80.75 27.44
N ILE A 840 -49.95 80.68 26.48
CA ILE A 840 -48.95 81.74 26.00
C ILE A 840 -47.89 81.26 24.92
N ARG A 841 -47.06 82.15 24.30
CA ARG A 841 -46.14 81.96 23.10
C ARG A 841 -44.67 82.51 23.28
N VAL A 842 -43.71 82.24 22.34
CA VAL A 842 -42.90 83.23 21.50
C VAL A 842 -41.58 82.69 20.80
N THR A 843 -41.45 82.97 19.47
CA THR A 843 -40.34 83.09 18.41
C THR A 843 -38.84 82.67 18.58
N GLU A 844 -37.87 82.62 17.60
CA GLU A 844 -37.74 83.06 16.17
C GLU A 844 -36.48 82.56 15.32
N PHE A 845 -36.47 82.83 13.99
CA PHE A 845 -35.35 83.11 13.00
C PHE A 845 -34.52 82.06 12.15
N LEU A 846 -34.84 81.98 10.82
CA LEU A 846 -34.07 81.99 9.52
C LEU A 846 -32.68 81.25 9.31
N TYR A 847 -32.18 80.90 8.09
CA TYR A 847 -32.37 81.37 6.67
C TYR A 847 -32.09 80.27 5.59
N THR A 848 -32.47 80.44 4.31
CA THR A 848 -32.21 79.52 3.14
C THR A 848 -32.07 80.21 1.76
N ASP A 849 -31.41 79.60 0.75
CA ASP A 849 -31.66 79.65 -0.74
C ASP A 849 -30.60 78.77 -1.53
N ARG A 850 -30.76 78.10 -2.70
CA ARG A 850 -31.42 78.26 -4.05
C ARG A 850 -30.51 78.94 -5.12
N THR A 851 -30.43 78.55 -6.42
CA THR A 851 -31.00 77.48 -7.31
C THR A 851 -29.93 77.05 -8.39
N TYR A 852 -30.07 76.54 -9.64
CA TYR A 852 -31.14 76.39 -10.67
C TYR A 852 -30.78 75.31 -11.77
N ASN A 853 -31.36 75.39 -13.01
CA ASN A 853 -31.38 74.33 -14.06
C ASN A 853 -30.39 74.51 -15.26
N PHE A 854 -30.07 73.42 -16.01
CA PHE A 854 -30.38 73.26 -17.46
C PHE A 854 -30.16 71.82 -18.02
N THR A 855 -30.61 71.58 -19.26
CA THR A 855 -30.60 70.28 -19.99
C THR A 855 -29.48 70.17 -21.06
N GLY A 856 -29.15 68.94 -21.51
CA GLY A 856 -27.97 68.63 -22.34
C GLY A 856 -28.23 68.31 -23.84
N ARG A 857 -27.18 67.86 -24.55
CA ARG A 857 -27.26 67.32 -25.93
C ARG A 857 -26.08 66.41 -26.31
N LEU A 858 -26.26 65.63 -27.37
CA LEU A 858 -25.32 64.65 -27.97
C LEU A 858 -25.07 64.99 -29.45
N VAL A 859 -23.94 64.54 -30.02
CA VAL A 859 -23.70 64.04 -31.41
C VAL A 859 -22.23 64.25 -31.83
N GLY A 860 -21.61 63.22 -32.40
CA GLY A 860 -20.30 63.28 -33.07
C GLY A 860 -19.91 61.91 -33.64
N LEU A 861 -19.91 61.77 -34.97
CA LEU A 861 -19.69 60.51 -35.70
C LEU A 861 -18.82 60.79 -36.94
N CYS A 862 -17.86 59.91 -37.24
CA CYS A 862 -17.64 59.31 -38.58
C CYS A 862 -16.42 58.38 -38.60
N ALA A 863 -16.34 57.54 -39.63
CA ALA A 863 -15.35 56.47 -39.79
C ALA A 863 -14.25 56.81 -40.80
N VAL A 864 -13.15 56.05 -40.75
CA VAL A 864 -12.81 55.05 -41.80
C VAL A 864 -12.49 53.73 -41.09
#